data_AF-W1QLW3-F1
#
_entry.id   AF-W1QLW3-F1
#
_cell.length_a   1.000
_cell.length_b   1.000
_cell.length_c   1.000
_cell.angle_alpha   90.00
_cell.angle_beta   90.00
_cell.angle_gamma   90.00
#
_symmetry.space_group_name_H-M   'P 1'
#
loop_
_entity.id
_entity.type
_entity.pdbx_description
1 polymer ?
#
loop_
_entity_poly.entity_id
_entity_poly.type
_entity_poly.pdbx_seq_one_letter_code
_entity_poly.pdbx_strand_id
1 'polypeptide(L)'
;MTLKDISNISVSRRIDDRSPPRKAMKPAKVIENIQRSRELELQKVLEWKDKNQQELNDLNSELWRIRTDLPELELDLEKLNNQLFELEKQYKEKENELAEADKRLESEIAELKQEFELYRCNTELDFNRKIEQLSTDCDSKVQSEIAQKQAAYMDARRKLETRKDELLKQIHEEKMHFQSENERIMERRRVRLEAVDREFARESNNLELDKREIAQAVAAVDRKWEAVEAEIARKEEETQELESQLESARLKSAHFEEKTAEIRQEIQMLDTEYQEKAQLLEQKEQDAQNFVSSTVALKEQLLAEELARRKAHNTLQDLKGNIRVFCRVKPEQDENCFKHQLFASTDSSDGKEQIIITEPLLSQQPPHTFSKPAPKNYKFGFDKVFGMDSTNSEIFDEISQLVQSALDGYNVCIFAYGQTGSGKTFTMSSATDGIIPRAVDLIFQRSRSAKDNGWEFSITGQFLEIYNENINDLMTESYLRNLDAVKHEIKHDEATRTTTITDMTTVALENQEQVAQILKSANKNRATASTNANHRSSRSHSIFMIQLNGYNAKTGESINGKLNLIDLAGSERISQSMVTGDRLKETQSINRSLSSLGDVITSLCKKSQHIPYRNSRLTYLLQYSLGGDSKTLMFVNISAKLQHFNETLNSLRFATKVNNTQLQTK
;
A
#
# COMPACT_ATOMS: atom_id res chain seq x y z
N MET A 1 -34.77 49.51 -40.32
CA MET A 1 -36.08 49.20 -39.70
C MET A 1 -37.12 50.08 -40.37
N THR A 2 -38.07 49.48 -41.08
CA THR A 2 -39.25 50.11 -41.70
C THR A 2 -40.46 50.03 -40.76
N LEU A 3 -41.41 50.97 -40.98
CA LEU A 3 -42.87 50.96 -40.69
C LEU A 3 -43.27 52.32 -40.07
N LYS A 4 -43.91 53.22 -40.81
CA LYS A 4 -45.33 53.27 -41.21
C LYS A 4 -46.29 53.62 -40.07
N ASP A 5 -47.02 54.70 -40.36
CA ASP A 5 -48.44 54.92 -40.14
C ASP A 5 -48.98 54.85 -38.71
N ILE A 6 -49.64 55.92 -38.27
CA ILE A 6 -51.08 55.89 -37.95
C ILE A 6 -51.62 57.33 -37.93
N SER A 7 -52.49 57.54 -38.89
CA SER A 7 -53.51 58.58 -39.03
C SER A 7 -54.57 58.53 -37.91
N ASN A 8 -55.35 59.61 -37.84
CA ASN A 8 -56.70 59.71 -37.29
C ASN A 8 -56.80 60.01 -35.78
N ILE A 9 -57.18 61.25 -35.47
CA ILE A 9 -58.40 61.47 -34.69
C ILE A 9 -59.24 62.52 -35.41
N SER A 10 -60.48 62.12 -35.62
CA SER A 10 -61.53 62.79 -36.34
C SER A 10 -62.71 62.98 -35.38
N VAL A 11 -63.65 63.86 -35.77
CA VAL A 11 -65.10 63.73 -35.54
C VAL A 11 -65.75 64.41 -34.30
N SER A 12 -66.76 65.22 -34.65
CA SER A 12 -68.06 65.46 -34.00
C SER A 12 -68.23 66.47 -32.87
N ARG A 13 -69.08 67.48 -33.12
CA ARG A 13 -70.47 67.58 -32.58
C ARG A 13 -71.24 68.68 -33.34
N ARG A 14 -72.32 68.32 -34.08
CA ARG A 14 -73.76 68.49 -33.74
C ARG A 14 -74.07 69.93 -33.30
N ILE A 15 -74.61 70.79 -34.18
CA ILE A 15 -76.05 70.99 -34.44
C ILE A 15 -76.88 70.82 -33.16
N ASP A 16 -77.14 71.92 -32.48
CA ASP A 16 -78.37 72.09 -31.71
C ASP A 16 -79.01 73.43 -32.07
N ASP A 17 -80.25 73.29 -32.51
CA ASP A 17 -81.20 74.27 -32.95
C ASP A 17 -81.88 74.90 -31.74
N ARG A 18 -81.92 76.24 -31.67
CA ARG A 18 -82.89 77.04 -30.89
C ARG A 18 -82.68 78.53 -31.21
N SER A 19 -83.42 79.00 -32.21
CA SER A 19 -83.78 80.43 -32.35
C SER A 19 -84.98 80.74 -31.44
N PRO A 20 -85.05 81.92 -30.78
CA PRO A 20 -85.71 83.10 -31.38
C PRO A 20 -85.18 84.46 -30.84
N PRO A 21 -85.80 85.62 -31.15
CA PRO A 21 -86.09 86.16 -32.46
C PRO A 21 -85.29 87.46 -32.73
N ARG A 22 -85.16 87.77 -34.02
CA ARG A 22 -84.51 88.96 -34.58
C ARG A 22 -85.02 90.26 -33.95
N LYS A 23 -84.11 91.03 -33.35
CA LYS A 23 -84.22 92.50 -33.30
C LYS A 23 -83.33 93.07 -34.39
N ALA A 24 -83.95 93.72 -35.37
CA ALA A 24 -83.29 94.40 -36.47
C ALA A 24 -82.28 95.42 -35.91
N MET A 25 -80.99 95.15 -36.13
CA MET A 25 -79.89 96.04 -35.76
C MET A 25 -79.42 96.79 -37.02
N LYS A 26 -79.32 98.11 -36.89
CA LYS A 26 -79.08 99.06 -37.99
C LYS A 26 -77.73 98.79 -38.70
N PRO A 27 -77.61 99.02 -40.02
CA PRO A 27 -76.43 98.69 -40.84
C PRO A 27 -75.08 99.25 -40.33
N ALA A 28 -75.10 100.32 -39.51
CA ALA A 28 -73.90 100.96 -38.98
C ALA A 28 -73.10 100.11 -37.96
N LYS A 29 -73.76 99.22 -37.19
CA LYS A 29 -73.08 98.41 -36.14
C LYS A 29 -72.37 97.16 -36.66
N VAL A 30 -72.66 96.72 -37.89
CA VAL A 30 -72.01 95.55 -38.50
C VAL A 30 -70.62 95.90 -39.04
N ILE A 31 -70.45 97.10 -39.60
CA ILE A 31 -69.18 97.57 -40.16
C ILE A 31 -68.14 97.81 -39.05
N GLU A 32 -68.57 98.39 -37.93
CA GLU A 32 -67.70 98.67 -36.78
C GLU A 32 -67.17 97.39 -36.10
N ASN A 33 -68.02 96.35 -35.98
CA ASN A 33 -67.60 95.04 -35.46
C ASN A 33 -66.65 94.29 -36.42
N ILE A 34 -66.83 94.43 -37.74
CA ILE A 34 -65.92 93.84 -38.74
C ILE A 34 -64.56 94.54 -38.71
N GLN A 35 -64.52 95.87 -38.57
CA GLN A 35 -63.27 96.62 -38.42
C GLN A 35 -62.53 96.22 -37.15
N ARG A 36 -63.22 96.13 -36.01
CA ARG A 36 -62.61 95.73 -34.73
C ARG A 36 -62.12 94.29 -34.73
N SER A 37 -62.82 93.38 -35.41
CA SER A 37 -62.37 91.99 -35.60
C SER A 37 -61.13 91.91 -36.49
N ARG A 38 -61.08 92.72 -37.56
CA ARG A 38 -59.90 92.82 -38.44
C ARG A 38 -58.69 93.38 -37.70
N GLU A 39 -58.87 94.41 -36.86
CA GLU A 39 -57.80 94.96 -36.03
C GLU A 39 -57.25 93.93 -35.04
N LEU A 40 -58.13 93.15 -34.41
CA LEU A 40 -57.72 92.08 -33.48
C LEU A 40 -56.98 90.94 -34.19
N GLU A 41 -57.42 90.54 -35.39
CA GLU A 41 -56.69 89.56 -36.21
C GLU A 41 -55.35 90.10 -36.67
N LEU A 42 -55.28 91.36 -37.09
CA LEU A 42 -54.03 92.02 -37.48
C LEU A 42 -53.06 92.06 -36.29
N GLN A 43 -53.55 92.35 -35.09
CA GLN A 43 -52.74 92.36 -33.88
C GLN A 43 -52.20 90.96 -33.53
N LYS A 44 -53.02 89.91 -33.64
CA LYS A 44 -52.56 88.52 -33.43
C LYS A 44 -51.50 88.09 -34.45
N VAL A 45 -51.65 88.51 -35.72
CA VAL A 45 -50.66 88.23 -36.77
C VAL A 45 -49.36 88.98 -36.51
N LEU A 46 -49.42 90.21 -36.00
CA LEU A 46 -48.24 90.98 -35.62
C LEU A 46 -47.52 90.36 -34.42
N GLU A 47 -48.25 89.97 -33.37
CA GLU A 47 -47.67 89.26 -32.21
C GLU A 47 -47.03 87.93 -32.62
N TRP A 48 -47.66 87.18 -33.53
CA TRP A 48 -47.10 85.94 -34.07
C TRP A 48 -45.84 86.18 -34.91
N LYS A 49 -45.82 87.25 -35.71
CA LYS A 49 -44.65 87.66 -36.49
C LYS A 49 -43.50 88.04 -35.57
N ASP A 50 -43.75 88.84 -34.54
CA ASP A 50 -42.72 89.30 -33.60
C ASP A 50 -42.14 88.13 -32.81
N LYS A 51 -42.98 87.18 -32.37
CA LYS A 51 -42.53 85.97 -31.68
C LYS A 51 -41.63 85.10 -32.57
N ASN A 52 -42.04 84.86 -33.82
CA ASN A 52 -41.22 84.09 -34.76
C ASN A 52 -39.92 84.82 -35.14
N GLN A 53 -39.95 86.17 -35.21
CA GLN A 53 -38.76 86.97 -35.46
C GLN A 53 -37.76 86.84 -34.29
N GLN A 54 -38.27 86.77 -33.05
CA GLN A 54 -37.45 86.55 -31.87
C GLN A 54 -36.85 85.15 -31.85
N GLU A 55 -37.64 84.10 -32.12
CA GLU A 55 -37.13 82.72 -32.25
C GLU A 55 -36.09 82.58 -33.37
N LEU A 56 -36.29 83.26 -34.51
CA LEU A 56 -35.33 83.28 -35.61
C LEU A 56 -34.01 83.96 -35.20
N ASN A 57 -34.07 85.03 -34.41
CA ASN A 57 -32.89 85.73 -33.92
C ASN A 57 -32.12 84.87 -32.91
N ASP A 58 -32.82 84.22 -31.98
CA ASP A 58 -32.23 83.33 -30.98
C ASP A 58 -31.53 82.13 -31.66
N LEU A 59 -32.18 81.52 -32.66
CA LEU A 59 -31.60 80.42 -33.43
C LEU A 59 -30.37 80.87 -34.24
N ASN A 60 -30.40 82.08 -34.80
CA ASN A 60 -29.24 82.66 -35.47
C ASN A 60 -28.07 82.91 -34.51
N SER A 61 -28.34 83.34 -33.27
CA SER A 61 -27.32 83.49 -32.24
C SER A 61 -26.68 82.15 -31.85
N GLU A 62 -27.47 81.07 -31.72
CA GLU A 62 -26.93 79.73 -31.48
C GLU A 62 -26.10 79.21 -32.66
N LEU A 63 -26.59 79.39 -33.90
CA LEU A 63 -25.85 79.03 -35.12
C LEU A 63 -24.52 79.78 -35.21
N TRP A 64 -24.50 81.04 -34.83
CA TRP A 64 -23.27 81.84 -34.81
C TRP A 64 -22.28 81.31 -33.77
N ARG A 65 -22.76 80.92 -32.57
CA ARG A 65 -21.93 80.33 -31.51
C ARG A 65 -21.30 79.02 -31.96
N ILE A 66 -22.10 78.08 -32.48
CA ILE A 66 -21.61 76.80 -33.01
C ILE A 66 -20.60 77.01 -34.14
N ARG A 67 -20.87 77.97 -35.03
CA ARG A 67 -19.96 78.29 -36.15
C ARG A 67 -18.65 78.92 -35.68
N THR A 68 -18.64 79.57 -34.51
CA THR A 68 -17.43 80.16 -33.92
C THR A 68 -16.60 79.11 -33.20
N ASP A 69 -17.24 78.13 -32.56
CA ASP A 69 -16.56 77.10 -31.77
C ASP A 69 -16.03 75.94 -32.64
N LEU A 70 -16.64 75.68 -33.81
CA LEU A 70 -16.29 74.56 -34.69
C LEU A 70 -14.81 74.51 -35.12
N PRO A 71 -14.16 75.62 -35.52
CA PRO A 71 -12.75 75.60 -35.94
C PRO A 71 -11.79 75.27 -34.80
N GLU A 72 -12.13 75.62 -33.55
CA GLU A 72 -11.31 75.33 -32.37
C GLU A 72 -11.36 73.83 -32.04
N LEU A 73 -12.53 73.21 -32.12
CA LEU A 73 -12.69 71.75 -31.98
C LEU A 73 -12.00 70.97 -33.10
N GLU A 74 -12.04 71.45 -34.35
CA GLU A 74 -11.33 70.83 -35.47
C GLU A 74 -9.81 70.85 -35.25
N LEU A 75 -9.27 71.97 -34.75
CA LEU A 75 -7.86 72.11 -34.43
C LEU A 75 -7.43 71.17 -33.29
N ASP A 76 -8.26 70.99 -32.26
CA ASP A 76 -7.95 70.09 -31.14
C ASP A 76 -8.01 68.62 -31.55
N LEU A 77 -8.94 68.23 -32.44
CA LEU A 77 -8.95 66.89 -33.03
C LEU A 77 -7.68 66.61 -33.84
N GLU A 78 -7.18 67.60 -34.59
CA GLU A 78 -5.95 67.47 -35.36
C GLU A 78 -4.71 67.32 -34.46
N LYS A 79 -4.64 68.09 -33.36
CA LYS A 79 -3.60 67.92 -32.34
C LYS A 79 -3.63 66.53 -31.71
N LEU A 80 -4.82 66.04 -31.36
CA LEU A 80 -4.99 64.73 -30.72
C LEU A 80 -4.61 63.60 -31.67
N ASN A 81 -4.96 63.70 -32.95
CA ASN A 81 -4.54 62.73 -33.97
C ASN A 81 -3.01 62.71 -34.16
N ASN A 82 -2.36 63.88 -34.15
CA ASN A 82 -0.90 63.94 -34.23
C ASN A 82 -0.23 63.31 -33.00
N GLN A 83 -0.78 63.51 -31.81
CA GLN A 83 -0.28 62.85 -30.60
C GLN A 83 -0.45 61.33 -30.67
N LEU A 84 -1.61 60.86 -31.15
CA LEU A 84 -1.90 59.44 -31.29
C LEU A 84 -0.95 58.78 -32.31
N PHE A 85 -0.66 59.45 -33.42
CA PHE A 85 0.31 58.99 -34.41
C PHE A 85 1.73 58.86 -33.84
N GLU A 86 2.18 59.83 -33.04
CA GLU A 86 3.52 59.78 -32.43
C GLU A 86 3.61 58.65 -31.38
N LEU A 87 2.55 58.44 -30.60
CA LEU A 87 2.44 57.33 -29.64
C LEU A 87 2.46 55.96 -30.34
N GLU A 88 1.74 55.80 -31.45
CA GLU A 88 1.75 54.57 -32.25
C GLU A 88 3.14 54.25 -32.81
N LYS A 89 3.88 55.28 -33.23
CA LYS A 89 5.26 55.14 -33.70
C LYS A 89 6.18 54.67 -32.57
N GLN A 90 6.10 55.31 -31.40
CA GLN A 90 6.90 54.91 -30.23
C GLN A 90 6.58 53.49 -29.76
N TYR A 91 5.31 53.08 -29.82
CA TYR A 91 4.90 51.73 -29.49
C TYR A 91 5.56 50.70 -30.42
N LYS A 92 5.56 50.95 -31.74
CA LYS A 92 6.23 50.10 -32.73
C LYS A 92 7.73 50.00 -32.52
N GLU A 93 8.38 51.11 -32.17
CA GLU A 93 9.82 51.10 -31.86
C GLU A 93 10.11 50.23 -30.63
N LYS A 94 9.30 50.33 -29.57
CA LYS A 94 9.46 49.49 -28.37
C LYS A 94 9.13 48.02 -28.61
N GLU A 95 8.16 47.72 -29.45
CA GLU A 95 7.82 46.35 -29.85
C GLU A 95 8.99 45.68 -30.58
N ASN A 96 9.67 46.41 -31.45
CA ASN A 96 10.88 45.92 -32.13
C ASN A 96 12.06 45.73 -31.18
N GLU A 97 12.30 46.67 -30.25
CA GLU A 97 13.35 46.54 -29.22
C GLU A 97 13.13 45.30 -28.35
N LEU A 98 11.87 45.01 -27.98
CA LEU A 98 11.51 43.84 -27.18
C LEU A 98 11.77 42.54 -27.96
N ALA A 99 11.37 42.48 -29.24
CA ALA A 99 11.61 41.31 -30.08
C ALA A 99 13.11 41.02 -30.28
N GLU A 100 13.94 42.06 -30.37
CA GLU A 100 15.40 41.89 -30.42
C GLU A 100 15.98 41.39 -29.10
N ALA A 101 15.46 41.86 -27.96
CA ALA A 101 15.88 41.40 -26.63
C ALA A 101 15.51 39.92 -26.39
N ASP A 102 14.30 39.51 -26.77
CA ASP A 102 13.84 38.12 -26.66
C ASP A 102 14.74 37.18 -27.50
N LYS A 103 15.08 37.58 -28.72
CA LYS A 103 15.98 36.81 -29.58
C LYS A 103 17.39 36.66 -28.99
N ARG A 104 17.91 37.67 -28.28
CA ARG A 104 19.19 37.59 -27.58
C ARG A 104 19.12 36.63 -26.40
N LEU A 105 18.06 36.71 -25.61
CA LEU A 105 17.85 35.83 -24.47
C LEU A 105 17.73 34.37 -24.90
N GLU A 106 17.03 34.09 -26.01
CA GLU A 106 16.93 32.74 -26.57
C GLU A 106 18.30 32.17 -26.98
N SER A 107 19.18 33.00 -27.55
CA SER A 107 20.55 32.61 -27.90
C SER A 107 21.39 32.28 -26.66
N GLU A 108 21.34 33.12 -25.63
CA GLU A 108 22.08 32.89 -24.37
C GLU A 108 21.60 31.62 -23.65
N ILE A 109 20.28 31.36 -23.65
CA ILE A 109 19.71 30.14 -23.08
C ILE A 109 20.17 28.91 -23.86
N ALA A 110 20.31 28.99 -25.19
CA ALA A 110 20.78 27.88 -26.00
C ALA A 110 22.26 27.54 -25.70
N GLU A 111 23.11 28.56 -25.57
CA GLU A 111 24.53 28.39 -25.21
C GLU A 111 24.70 27.78 -23.82
N LEU A 112 23.98 28.29 -22.82
CA LEU A 112 24.00 27.76 -21.44
C LEU A 112 23.53 26.30 -21.37
N LYS A 113 22.52 25.93 -22.18
CA LYS A 113 22.06 24.54 -22.26
C LYS A 113 23.14 23.61 -22.81
N GLN A 114 23.85 24.04 -23.84
CA GLN A 114 24.94 23.26 -24.44
C GLN A 114 26.09 23.06 -23.45
N GLU A 115 26.45 24.10 -22.70
CA GLU A 115 27.49 24.02 -21.66
C GLU A 115 27.09 23.09 -20.52
N PHE A 116 25.82 23.14 -20.09
CA PHE A 116 25.29 22.24 -19.07
C PHE A 116 25.28 20.77 -19.51
N GLU A 117 24.94 20.49 -20.77
CA GLU A 117 24.98 19.13 -21.32
C GLU A 117 26.41 18.57 -21.37
N LEU A 118 27.38 19.40 -21.75
CA LEU A 118 28.81 19.06 -21.72
C LEU A 118 29.29 18.75 -20.31
N TYR A 119 28.92 19.58 -19.33
CA TYR A 119 29.24 19.35 -17.92
C TYR A 119 28.63 18.04 -17.41
N ARG A 120 27.35 17.78 -17.73
CA ARG A 120 26.66 16.54 -17.35
C ARG A 120 27.37 15.31 -17.92
N CYS A 121 27.70 15.31 -19.21
CA CYS A 121 28.39 14.20 -19.87
C CYS A 121 29.75 13.90 -19.24
N ASN A 122 30.54 14.93 -18.92
CA ASN A 122 31.83 14.75 -18.26
C ASN A 122 31.68 14.18 -16.84
N THR A 123 30.74 14.69 -16.05
CA THR A 123 30.50 14.15 -14.70
C THR A 123 30.00 12.70 -14.71
N GLU A 124 29.20 12.33 -15.71
CA GLU A 124 28.70 10.96 -15.88
C GLU A 124 29.84 10.00 -16.28
N LEU A 125 30.74 10.42 -17.17
CA LEU A 125 31.94 9.66 -17.52
C LEU A 125 32.88 9.43 -16.32
N ASP A 126 33.08 10.46 -15.49
CA ASP A 126 33.92 10.35 -14.29
C ASP A 126 33.29 9.43 -13.24
N PHE A 127 31.97 9.49 -13.07
CA PHE A 127 31.24 8.60 -12.16
C PHE A 127 31.30 7.14 -12.63
N ASN A 128 31.10 6.90 -13.93
CA ASN A 128 31.19 5.56 -14.52
C ASN A 128 32.59 4.96 -14.38
N ARG A 129 33.65 5.75 -14.60
CA ARG A 129 35.03 5.31 -14.33
C ARG A 129 35.25 4.93 -12.87
N LYS A 130 34.64 5.67 -11.93
CA LYS A 130 34.76 5.38 -10.49
C LYS A 130 34.03 4.09 -10.10
N ILE A 131 32.86 3.85 -10.68
CA ILE A 131 32.12 2.59 -10.52
C ILE A 131 32.94 1.41 -11.05
N GLU A 132 33.52 1.55 -12.25
CA GLU A 132 34.31 0.49 -12.87
C GLU A 132 35.55 0.13 -12.05
N GLN A 133 36.24 1.14 -11.49
CA GLN A 133 37.34 0.93 -10.53
C GLN A 133 36.87 0.18 -9.27
N LEU A 134 35.76 0.60 -8.67
CA LEU A 134 35.23 -0.05 -7.45
C LEU A 134 34.73 -1.47 -7.71
N SER A 135 34.15 -1.74 -8.89
CA SER A 135 33.74 -3.07 -9.31
C SER A 135 34.95 -3.99 -9.42
N THR A 136 36.00 -3.53 -10.11
CA THR A 136 37.23 -4.31 -10.30
C THR A 136 37.92 -4.63 -8.97
N ASP A 137 37.94 -3.65 -8.05
CA ASP A 137 38.47 -3.85 -6.69
C ASP A 137 37.62 -4.84 -5.87
N CYS A 138 36.30 -4.82 -6.02
CA CYS A 138 35.40 -5.75 -5.35
C CYS A 138 35.59 -7.18 -5.89
N ASP A 139 35.62 -7.33 -7.22
CA ASP A 139 35.81 -8.61 -7.90
C ASP A 139 37.16 -9.25 -7.51
N SER A 140 38.24 -8.46 -7.41
CA SER A 140 39.55 -8.96 -6.99
C SER A 140 39.56 -9.45 -5.53
N LYS A 141 38.86 -8.76 -4.62
CA LYS A 141 38.71 -9.19 -3.22
C LYS A 141 37.89 -10.47 -3.11
N VAL A 142 36.78 -10.56 -3.83
CA VAL A 142 35.93 -11.75 -3.86
C VAL A 142 36.71 -12.95 -4.41
N GLN A 143 37.46 -12.79 -5.50
CA GLN A 143 38.29 -13.86 -6.03
C GLN A 143 39.39 -14.32 -5.07
N SER A 144 40.02 -13.37 -4.35
CA SER A 144 41.02 -13.70 -3.32
C SER A 144 40.42 -14.52 -2.19
N GLU A 145 39.23 -14.16 -1.73
CA GLU A 145 38.54 -14.82 -0.62
C GLU A 145 38.01 -16.21 -1.03
N ILE A 146 37.50 -16.36 -2.26
CA ILE A 146 37.14 -17.65 -2.85
C ILE A 146 38.37 -18.57 -2.92
N ALA A 147 39.51 -18.06 -3.40
CA ALA A 147 40.74 -18.85 -3.50
C ALA A 147 41.24 -19.33 -2.12
N GLN A 148 41.17 -18.47 -1.09
CA GLN A 148 41.51 -18.86 0.29
C GLN A 148 40.57 -19.94 0.83
N LYS A 149 39.25 -19.80 0.63
CA LYS A 149 38.27 -20.80 1.09
C LYS A 149 38.42 -22.13 0.35
N GLN A 150 38.70 -22.11 -0.95
CA GLN A 150 38.98 -23.31 -1.75
C GLN A 150 40.26 -24.02 -1.27
N ALA A 151 41.32 -23.28 -0.97
CA ALA A 151 42.55 -23.86 -0.42
C ALA A 151 42.33 -24.52 0.96
N ALA A 152 41.58 -23.86 1.86
CA ALA A 152 41.22 -24.40 3.16
C ALA A 152 40.34 -25.67 3.05
N TYR A 153 39.40 -25.67 2.11
CA TYR A 153 38.55 -26.85 1.83
C TYR A 153 39.37 -28.03 1.30
N MET A 154 40.30 -27.79 0.37
CA MET A 154 41.18 -28.83 -0.18
C MET A 154 42.10 -29.43 0.89
N ASP A 155 42.64 -28.61 1.79
CA ASP A 155 43.47 -29.10 2.92
C ASP A 155 42.65 -29.94 3.91
N ALA A 156 41.44 -29.49 4.27
CA ALA A 156 40.53 -30.24 5.13
C ALA A 156 40.12 -31.59 4.51
N ARG A 157 39.82 -31.60 3.20
CA ARG A 157 39.49 -32.82 2.45
C ARG A 157 40.67 -33.79 2.43
N ARG A 158 41.90 -33.30 2.25
CA ARG A 158 43.11 -34.12 2.25
C ARG A 158 43.34 -34.79 3.61
N LYS A 159 43.15 -34.06 4.71
CA LYS A 159 43.25 -34.58 6.08
C LYS A 159 42.21 -35.67 6.37
N LEU A 160 41.00 -35.50 5.86
CA LEU A 160 39.92 -36.49 5.97
C LEU A 160 40.21 -37.76 5.17
N GLU A 161 40.73 -37.63 3.95
CA GLU A 161 41.08 -38.79 3.11
C GLU A 161 42.24 -39.59 3.74
N THR A 162 43.28 -38.91 4.26
CA THR A 162 44.37 -39.60 4.99
C THR A 162 43.85 -40.33 6.23
N ARG A 163 42.89 -39.75 6.96
CA ARG A 163 42.31 -40.39 8.14
C ARG A 163 41.45 -41.60 7.79
N LYS A 164 40.73 -41.54 6.67
CA LYS A 164 39.97 -42.65 6.12
C LYS A 164 40.90 -43.80 5.72
N ASP A 165 42.01 -43.51 5.05
CA ASP A 165 42.99 -44.53 4.65
C ASP A 165 43.66 -45.19 5.86
N GLU A 166 43.98 -44.44 6.91
CA GLU A 166 44.47 -44.98 8.19
C GLU A 166 43.47 -45.94 8.84
N LEU A 167 42.19 -45.56 8.91
CA LEU A 167 41.13 -46.39 9.49
C LEU A 167 40.89 -47.67 8.67
N LEU A 168 40.92 -47.57 7.34
CA LEU A 168 40.82 -48.74 6.45
C LEU A 168 41.99 -49.71 6.66
N LYS A 169 43.20 -49.18 6.91
CA LYS A 169 44.36 -50.00 7.23
C LYS A 169 44.22 -50.72 8.56
N GLN A 170 43.73 -50.05 9.60
CA GLN A 170 43.45 -50.66 10.91
C GLN A 170 42.40 -51.78 10.80
N ILE A 171 41.31 -51.54 10.09
CA ILE A 171 40.26 -52.56 9.84
C ILE A 171 40.84 -53.75 9.07
N HIS A 172 41.74 -53.53 8.12
CA HIS A 172 42.38 -54.60 7.37
C HIS A 172 43.33 -55.44 8.25
N GLU A 173 44.10 -54.80 9.12
CA GLU A 173 45.01 -55.45 10.08
C GLU A 173 44.23 -56.32 11.08
N GLU A 174 43.13 -55.81 11.65
CA GLU A 174 42.25 -56.58 12.54
C GLU A 174 41.58 -57.76 11.82
N LYS A 175 41.16 -57.56 10.57
CA LYS A 175 40.55 -58.62 9.75
C LYS A 175 41.54 -59.74 9.42
N MET A 176 42.79 -59.39 9.10
CA MET A 176 43.87 -60.37 8.88
C MET A 176 44.23 -61.12 10.17
N HIS A 177 44.26 -60.44 11.31
CA HIS A 177 44.47 -61.07 12.61
C HIS A 177 43.36 -62.08 12.93
N PHE A 178 42.10 -61.71 12.72
CA PHE A 178 40.96 -62.59 12.95
C PHE A 178 40.93 -63.80 11.99
N GLN A 179 41.32 -63.61 10.72
CA GLN A 179 41.44 -64.71 9.76
C GLN A 179 42.55 -65.70 10.14
N SER A 180 43.72 -65.20 10.54
CA SER A 180 44.84 -66.03 11.01
C SER A 180 44.49 -66.84 12.26
N GLU A 181 43.76 -66.23 13.22
CA GLU A 181 43.35 -66.93 14.43
C GLU A 181 42.30 -68.02 14.13
N ASN A 182 41.38 -67.77 13.20
CA ASN A 182 40.41 -68.77 12.74
C ASN A 182 41.08 -69.94 12.00
N GLU A 183 42.06 -69.68 11.13
CA GLU A 183 42.82 -70.74 10.47
C GLU A 183 43.60 -71.59 11.49
N ARG A 184 44.19 -70.99 12.52
CA ARG A 184 44.85 -71.70 13.62
C ARG A 184 43.91 -72.58 14.45
N ILE A 185 42.66 -72.17 14.61
CA ILE A 185 41.63 -72.96 15.32
C ILE A 185 41.16 -74.12 14.43
N MET A 186 40.95 -73.87 13.13
CA MET A 186 40.54 -74.89 12.16
C MET A 186 41.62 -75.97 11.97
N GLU A 187 42.90 -75.57 11.91
CA GLU A 187 44.03 -76.50 11.80
C GLU A 187 44.20 -77.34 13.07
N ARG A 188 44.02 -76.76 14.26
CA ARG A 188 43.99 -77.50 15.53
C ARG A 188 42.86 -78.53 15.58
N ARG A 189 41.68 -78.22 15.01
CA ARG A 189 40.56 -79.16 14.91
C ARG A 189 40.83 -80.27 13.89
N ARG A 190 41.44 -79.93 12.75
CA ARG A 190 41.83 -80.88 11.69
C ARG A 190 42.85 -81.91 12.18
N VAL A 191 43.91 -81.46 12.85
CA VAL A 191 44.95 -82.35 13.41
C VAL A 191 44.38 -83.28 14.48
N ARG A 192 43.39 -82.82 15.26
CA ARG A 192 42.69 -83.67 16.26
C ARG A 192 41.82 -84.74 15.60
N LEU A 193 41.11 -84.41 14.51
CA LEU A 193 40.32 -85.39 13.74
C LEU A 193 41.22 -86.43 13.05
N GLU A 194 42.32 -86.00 12.43
CA GLU A 194 43.26 -86.91 11.77
C GLU A 194 44.05 -87.81 12.76
N ALA A 195 44.12 -87.44 14.04
CA ALA A 195 44.69 -88.30 15.09
C ALA A 195 43.71 -89.43 15.47
N VAL A 196 42.43 -89.09 15.62
CA VAL A 196 41.36 -90.05 15.93
C VAL A 196 41.12 -91.02 14.76
N ASP A 197 41.13 -90.55 13.52
CA ASP A 197 40.97 -91.41 12.33
C ASP A 197 42.17 -92.35 12.12
N ARG A 198 43.39 -91.94 12.52
CA ARG A 198 44.59 -92.80 12.46
C ARG A 198 44.64 -93.84 13.56
N GLU A 199 44.06 -93.59 14.73
CA GLU A 199 43.89 -94.60 15.78
C GLU A 199 42.82 -95.62 15.36
N PHE A 200 41.69 -95.17 14.82
CA PHE A 200 40.61 -96.03 14.33
C PHE A 200 41.04 -96.95 13.17
N ALA A 201 41.87 -96.45 12.25
CA ALA A 201 42.43 -97.23 11.14
C ALA A 201 43.50 -98.26 11.56
N ARG A 202 44.20 -98.03 12.68
CA ARG A 202 45.16 -99.00 13.26
C ARG A 202 44.44 -100.16 13.94
N GLU A 203 43.34 -99.87 14.62
CA GLU A 203 42.55 -100.85 15.36
C GLU A 203 41.76 -101.78 14.41
N SER A 204 41.23 -101.24 13.31
CA SER A 204 40.53 -102.01 12.27
C SER A 204 41.43 -102.98 11.49
N ASN A 205 42.74 -102.71 11.36
CA ASN A 205 43.70 -103.57 10.66
C ASN A 205 44.20 -104.73 11.53
N ASN A 206 44.25 -104.56 12.86
CA ASN A 206 44.61 -105.64 13.79
C ASN A 206 43.47 -106.69 13.89
N LEU A 207 42.21 -106.24 13.90
CA LEU A 207 41.02 -107.10 13.93
C LEU A 207 40.85 -108.02 12.71
N GLU A 208 41.47 -107.70 11.57
CA GLU A 208 41.40 -108.49 10.33
C GLU A 208 42.47 -109.60 10.27
N LEU A 209 43.56 -109.44 11.03
CA LEU A 209 44.63 -110.43 11.23
C LEU A 209 44.21 -111.49 12.26
N ASP A 210 43.56 -111.09 13.35
CA ASP A 210 43.12 -112.00 14.43
C ASP A 210 41.98 -112.95 13.98
N LYS A 211 41.17 -112.51 13.00
CA LYS A 211 40.10 -113.31 12.38
C LYS A 211 40.64 -114.52 11.60
N ARG A 212 41.89 -114.48 11.13
CA ARG A 212 42.55 -115.57 10.38
C ARG A 212 43.20 -116.62 11.29
N GLU A 213 43.58 -116.28 12.52
CA GLU A 213 44.18 -117.21 13.48
C GLU A 213 43.13 -118.00 14.29
N ILE A 214 41.98 -117.39 14.59
CA ILE A 214 40.87 -118.03 15.34
C ILE A 214 40.23 -119.20 14.56
N ALA A 215 40.34 -119.21 13.23
CA ALA A 215 39.88 -120.32 12.38
C ALA A 215 40.71 -121.61 12.55
N GLN A 216 41.95 -121.53 13.07
CA GLN A 216 42.83 -122.68 13.28
C GLN A 216 42.81 -123.19 14.74
N ALA A 217 42.40 -122.38 15.72
CA ALA A 217 42.42 -122.74 17.15
C ALA A 217 41.19 -123.55 17.62
N VAL A 218 40.11 -123.60 16.83
CA VAL A 218 38.93 -124.46 17.08
C VAL A 218 39.30 -125.95 17.15
N ALA A 219 40.44 -126.34 16.59
CA ALA A 219 40.94 -127.71 16.63
C ALA A 219 41.56 -128.14 17.99
N ALA A 220 41.89 -127.20 18.90
CA ALA A 220 42.67 -127.53 20.11
C ALA A 220 41.90 -127.37 21.44
N VAL A 221 40.62 -126.99 21.39
CA VAL A 221 39.71 -126.92 22.55
C VAL A 221 39.15 -128.34 22.83
N ASP A 222 40.04 -129.32 22.86
CA ASP A 222 40.00 -130.44 23.82
C ASP A 222 40.98 -130.23 24.97
N ARG A 223 41.77 -129.15 24.94
CA ARG A 223 42.38 -128.54 26.13
C ARG A 223 41.38 -127.90 27.10
N LYS A 224 40.08 -128.19 26.96
CA LYS A 224 38.89 -127.48 27.49
C LYS A 224 38.80 -127.24 29.00
N TRP A 225 39.80 -127.61 29.79
CA TRP A 225 39.72 -127.52 31.25
C TRP A 225 40.27 -126.20 31.82
N GLU A 226 41.20 -125.54 31.14
CA GLU A 226 41.72 -124.21 31.55
C GLU A 226 40.78 -123.05 31.16
N ALA A 227 39.75 -123.33 30.38
CA ALA A 227 38.82 -122.34 29.82
C ALA A 227 37.79 -121.79 30.83
N VAL A 228 37.51 -122.48 31.94
CA VAL A 228 36.46 -122.07 32.87
C VAL A 228 36.94 -121.00 33.87
N GLU A 229 38.24 -120.96 34.18
CA GLU A 229 38.82 -120.01 35.14
C GLU A 229 39.14 -118.64 34.51
N ALA A 230 39.45 -118.61 33.21
CA ALA A 230 39.69 -117.37 32.46
C ALA A 230 38.39 -116.63 32.06
N GLU A 231 37.25 -117.32 31.97
CA GLU A 231 35.98 -116.72 31.53
C GLU A 231 35.32 -115.84 32.60
N ILE A 232 35.63 -116.09 33.88
CA ILE A 232 35.20 -115.24 35.02
C ILE A 232 36.02 -113.93 35.04
N ALA A 233 37.34 -114.00 34.87
CA ALA A 233 38.21 -112.81 34.81
C ALA A 233 37.91 -111.91 33.60
N ARG A 234 37.59 -112.51 32.43
CA ARG A 234 37.22 -111.75 31.21
C ARG A 234 35.88 -111.02 31.34
N LYS A 235 34.94 -111.57 32.10
CA LYS A 235 33.63 -110.93 32.36
C LYS A 235 33.74 -109.79 33.38
N GLU A 236 34.61 -109.89 34.37
CA GLU A 236 34.87 -108.80 35.32
C GLU A 236 35.52 -107.59 34.63
N GLU A 237 36.47 -107.80 33.71
CA GLU A 237 37.13 -106.72 32.94
C GLU A 237 36.16 -106.03 31.94
N GLU A 238 35.30 -106.81 31.26
CA GLU A 238 34.23 -106.28 30.39
C GLU A 238 33.20 -105.45 31.17
N THR A 239 32.87 -105.87 32.40
CA THR A 239 31.93 -105.13 33.27
C THR A 239 32.56 -103.83 33.76
N GLN A 240 33.85 -103.83 34.08
CA GLN A 240 34.60 -102.65 34.52
C GLN A 240 34.78 -101.62 33.40
N GLU A 241 34.97 -102.07 32.16
CA GLU A 241 35.04 -101.21 30.99
C GLU A 241 33.67 -100.62 30.62
N LEU A 242 32.60 -101.41 30.70
CA LEU A 242 31.24 -100.91 30.53
C LEU A 242 30.84 -99.93 31.63
N GLU A 243 31.25 -100.14 32.88
CA GLU A 243 31.05 -99.19 33.98
C GLU A 243 31.82 -97.88 33.74
N SER A 244 33.04 -97.94 33.22
CA SER A 244 33.82 -96.75 32.84
C SER A 244 33.18 -95.97 31.69
N GLN A 245 32.66 -96.66 30.67
CA GLN A 245 31.92 -96.03 29.57
C GLN A 245 30.59 -95.45 30.04
N LEU A 246 29.87 -96.13 30.93
CA LEU A 246 28.62 -95.65 31.54
C LEU A 246 28.87 -94.40 32.38
N GLU A 247 29.98 -94.35 33.13
CA GLU A 247 30.32 -93.20 33.96
C GLU A 247 30.78 -92.00 33.10
N SER A 248 31.53 -92.25 32.02
CA SER A 248 31.83 -91.23 31.01
C SER A 248 30.57 -90.68 30.35
N ALA A 249 29.61 -91.55 30.03
CA ALA A 249 28.32 -91.16 29.46
C ALA A 249 27.45 -90.39 30.46
N ARG A 250 27.45 -90.78 31.74
CA ARG A 250 26.76 -90.06 32.83
C ARG A 250 27.32 -88.66 33.04
N LEU A 251 28.64 -88.51 33.06
CA LEU A 251 29.29 -87.20 33.18
C LEU A 251 28.96 -86.29 31.99
N LYS A 252 28.95 -86.83 30.76
CA LYS A 252 28.52 -86.09 29.57
C LYS A 252 27.03 -85.71 29.63
N SER A 253 26.16 -86.62 30.07
CA SER A 253 24.73 -86.36 30.24
C SER A 253 24.47 -85.26 31.27
N ALA A 254 25.13 -85.32 32.43
CA ALA A 254 25.06 -84.30 33.47
C ALA A 254 25.54 -82.93 32.97
N HIS A 255 26.64 -82.89 32.21
CA HIS A 255 27.14 -81.66 31.61
C HIS A 255 26.18 -81.06 30.57
N PHE A 256 25.52 -81.90 29.76
CA PHE A 256 24.51 -81.43 28.82
C PHE A 256 23.24 -80.96 29.53
N GLU A 257 22.81 -81.62 30.61
CA GLU A 257 21.68 -81.19 31.43
C GLU A 257 21.94 -79.82 32.07
N GLU A 258 23.14 -79.58 32.60
CA GLU A 258 23.58 -78.28 33.14
C GLU A 258 23.52 -77.18 32.07
N LYS A 259 24.12 -77.41 30.89
CA LYS A 259 24.04 -76.45 29.77
C LYS A 259 22.62 -76.20 29.29
N THR A 260 21.77 -77.23 29.29
CA THR A 260 20.38 -77.07 28.89
C THR A 260 19.58 -76.30 29.94
N ALA A 261 19.97 -76.38 31.22
CA ALA A 261 19.39 -75.56 32.28
C ALA A 261 19.83 -74.09 32.15
N GLU A 262 21.12 -73.81 31.89
CA GLU A 262 21.62 -72.46 31.63
C GLU A 262 20.91 -71.79 30.45
N ILE A 263 20.84 -72.46 29.30
CA ILE A 263 20.16 -71.94 28.10
C ILE A 263 18.68 -71.68 28.39
N ARG A 264 18.01 -72.57 29.15
CA ARG A 264 16.60 -72.36 29.54
C ARG A 264 16.42 -71.14 30.42
N GLN A 265 17.33 -70.90 31.36
CA GLN A 265 17.30 -69.71 32.21
C GLN A 265 17.51 -68.44 31.39
N GLU A 266 18.43 -68.46 30.43
CA GLU A 266 18.71 -67.34 29.54
C GLU A 266 17.50 -67.01 28.65
N ILE A 267 16.86 -68.03 28.06
CA ILE A 267 15.60 -67.88 27.30
C ILE A 267 14.51 -67.27 28.19
N GLN A 268 14.36 -67.74 29.43
CA GLN A 268 13.34 -67.23 30.34
C GLN A 268 13.57 -65.75 30.67
N MET A 269 14.80 -65.33 30.91
CA MET A 269 15.14 -63.92 31.15
C MET A 269 14.83 -63.05 29.92
N LEU A 270 15.21 -63.51 28.73
CA LEU A 270 14.89 -62.81 27.48
C LEU A 270 13.37 -62.71 27.23
N ASP A 271 12.60 -63.73 27.57
CA ASP A 271 11.14 -63.72 27.41
C ASP A 271 10.48 -62.68 28.32
N THR A 272 10.93 -62.57 29.58
CA THR A 272 10.51 -61.49 30.48
C THR A 272 10.87 -60.10 29.94
N GLU A 273 12.09 -59.90 29.44
CA GLU A 273 12.51 -58.61 28.87
C GLU A 273 11.72 -58.26 27.60
N TYR A 274 11.39 -59.27 26.78
CA TYR A 274 10.54 -59.11 25.61
C TYR A 274 9.13 -58.68 25.98
N GLN A 275 8.51 -59.30 27.00
CA GLN A 275 7.18 -58.93 27.47
C GLN A 275 7.13 -57.50 28.05
N GLU A 276 8.14 -57.10 28.83
CA GLU A 276 8.25 -55.72 29.33
C GLU A 276 8.36 -54.70 28.19
N LYS A 277 9.21 -55.00 27.19
CA LYS A 277 9.35 -54.15 26.00
C LYS A 277 8.06 -54.09 25.18
N ALA A 278 7.34 -55.19 25.03
CA ALA A 278 6.07 -55.23 24.30
C ALA A 278 5.00 -54.35 24.98
N GLN A 279 4.86 -54.42 26.30
CA GLN A 279 3.96 -53.55 27.06
C GLN A 279 4.33 -52.08 26.95
N LEU A 280 5.63 -51.75 27.02
CA LEU A 280 6.09 -50.38 26.83
C LEU A 280 5.76 -49.85 25.43
N LEU A 281 5.88 -50.70 24.41
CA LEU A 281 5.60 -50.33 23.02
C LEU A 281 4.11 -50.05 22.81
N GLU A 282 3.23 -50.89 23.38
CA GLU A 282 1.78 -50.68 23.37
C GLU A 282 1.39 -49.37 24.08
N GLN A 283 2.00 -49.09 25.24
CA GLN A 283 1.79 -47.82 25.95
C GLN A 283 2.23 -46.62 25.12
N LYS A 284 3.39 -46.70 24.46
CA LYS A 284 3.88 -45.63 23.58
C LYS A 284 3.00 -45.42 22.34
N GLU A 285 2.43 -46.49 21.81
CA GLU A 285 1.49 -46.42 20.69
C GLU A 285 0.17 -45.75 21.10
N GLN A 286 -0.34 -46.07 22.29
CA GLN A 286 -1.51 -45.40 22.88
C GLN A 286 -1.25 -43.91 23.15
N ASP A 287 -0.08 -43.58 23.72
CA ASP A 287 0.34 -42.19 23.92
C ASP A 287 0.40 -41.44 22.58
N ALA A 288 0.99 -42.04 21.54
CA ALA A 288 1.06 -41.45 20.21
C ALA A 288 -0.33 -41.18 19.61
N GLN A 289 -1.28 -42.10 19.74
CA GLN A 289 -2.67 -41.89 19.30
C GLN A 289 -3.37 -40.78 20.08
N ASN A 290 -3.14 -40.70 21.39
CA ASN A 290 -3.66 -39.62 22.23
C ASN A 290 -3.07 -38.26 21.83
N PHE A 291 -1.77 -38.20 21.49
CA PHE A 291 -1.14 -36.99 20.97
C PHE A 291 -1.71 -36.57 19.62
N VAL A 292 -1.93 -37.50 18.70
CA VAL A 292 -2.51 -37.22 17.38
C VAL A 292 -3.92 -36.65 17.51
N SER A 293 -4.79 -37.32 18.29
CA SER A 293 -6.17 -36.85 18.52
C SER A 293 -6.21 -35.47 19.21
N SER A 294 -5.37 -35.27 20.22
CA SER A 294 -5.23 -33.96 20.89
C SER A 294 -4.75 -32.87 19.93
N THR A 295 -3.80 -33.18 19.04
CA THR A 295 -3.29 -32.24 18.04
C THR A 295 -4.35 -31.85 17.02
N VAL A 296 -5.20 -32.79 16.60
CA VAL A 296 -6.34 -32.50 15.70
C VAL A 296 -7.36 -31.60 16.39
N ALA A 297 -7.76 -31.93 17.62
CA ALA A 297 -8.70 -31.13 18.40
C ALA A 297 -8.19 -29.69 18.63
N LEU A 298 -6.90 -29.54 18.96
CA LEU A 298 -6.27 -28.22 19.16
C LEU A 298 -6.27 -27.39 17.88
N LYS A 299 -6.05 -28.02 16.71
CA LYS A 299 -6.09 -27.34 15.40
C LYS A 299 -7.50 -26.86 15.05
N GLU A 300 -8.53 -27.65 15.33
CA GLU A 300 -9.93 -27.25 15.13
C GLU A 300 -10.31 -26.08 16.04
N GLN A 301 -9.90 -26.12 17.31
CA GLN A 301 -10.10 -25.00 18.23
C GLN A 301 -9.40 -23.72 17.76
N LEU A 302 -8.14 -23.83 17.33
CA LEU A 302 -7.37 -22.69 16.81
C LEU A 302 -8.07 -22.02 15.60
N LEU A 303 -8.67 -22.82 14.72
CA LEU A 303 -9.43 -22.31 13.59
C LEU A 303 -10.72 -21.61 14.01
N ALA A 304 -11.46 -22.19 14.96
CA ALA A 304 -12.67 -21.58 15.49
C ALA A 304 -12.36 -20.25 16.19
N GLU A 305 -11.26 -20.20 16.95
CA GLU A 305 -10.77 -18.98 17.58
C GLU A 305 -10.35 -17.91 16.56
N GLU A 306 -9.69 -18.28 15.46
CA GLU A 306 -9.29 -17.32 14.42
C GLU A 306 -10.52 -16.72 13.71
N LEU A 307 -11.54 -17.53 13.43
CA LEU A 307 -12.82 -17.03 12.90
C LEU A 307 -13.54 -16.12 13.92
N ALA A 308 -13.53 -16.48 15.20
CA ALA A 308 -14.09 -15.66 16.26
C ALA A 308 -13.33 -14.33 16.40
N ARG A 309 -11.99 -14.35 16.33
CA ARG A 309 -11.13 -13.16 16.33
C ARG A 309 -11.49 -12.22 15.19
N ARG A 310 -11.65 -12.71 13.96
CA ARG A 310 -12.05 -11.89 12.80
C ARG A 310 -13.39 -11.22 13.01
N LYS A 311 -14.39 -11.98 13.47
CA LYS A 311 -15.74 -11.45 13.77
C LYS A 311 -15.70 -10.41 14.88
N ALA A 312 -14.97 -10.69 15.96
CA ALA A 312 -14.82 -9.77 17.09
C ALA A 312 -14.07 -8.50 16.67
N HIS A 313 -12.97 -8.64 15.91
CA HIS A 313 -12.22 -7.52 15.36
C HIS A 313 -13.08 -6.65 14.46
N ASN A 314 -13.82 -7.25 13.53
CA ASN A 314 -14.74 -6.51 12.67
C ASN A 314 -15.80 -5.75 13.48
N THR A 315 -16.45 -6.43 14.43
CA THR A 315 -17.47 -5.82 15.30
C THR A 315 -16.89 -4.65 16.09
N LEU A 316 -15.67 -4.79 16.62
CA LEU A 316 -14.97 -3.71 17.33
C LEU A 316 -14.71 -2.52 16.40
N GLN A 317 -14.29 -2.78 15.15
CA GLN A 317 -14.08 -1.70 14.18
C GLN A 317 -15.39 -1.02 13.78
N ASP A 318 -16.48 -1.75 13.60
CA ASP A 318 -17.78 -1.19 13.24
C ASP A 318 -18.36 -0.36 14.41
N LEU A 319 -18.16 -0.80 15.66
CA LEU A 319 -18.51 -0.03 16.87
C LEU A 319 -17.71 1.28 17.01
N LYS A 320 -16.44 1.27 16.61
CA LYS A 320 -15.62 2.49 16.52
C LYS A 320 -16.05 3.40 15.35
N GLY A 321 -16.97 2.97 14.50
CA GLY A 321 -17.45 3.70 13.33
C GLY A 321 -16.66 3.38 12.06
N ASN A 322 -17.39 3.31 10.94
CA ASN A 322 -16.85 3.01 9.61
C ASN A 322 -16.09 4.18 8.99
N ILE A 323 -16.39 5.42 9.39
CA ILE A 323 -15.63 6.62 8.99
C ILE A 323 -15.06 7.22 10.26
N ARG A 324 -13.73 7.35 10.29
CA ARG A 324 -12.99 7.98 11.40
C ARG A 324 -12.16 9.14 10.89
N VAL A 325 -11.91 10.09 11.76
CA VAL A 325 -11.13 11.28 11.47
C VAL A 325 -10.06 11.46 12.54
N PHE A 326 -8.80 11.42 12.12
CA PHE A 326 -7.65 11.72 12.95
C PHE A 326 -7.10 13.10 12.59
N CYS A 327 -7.01 13.99 13.57
CA CYS A 327 -6.37 15.29 13.39
C CYS A 327 -4.90 15.20 13.73
N ARG A 328 -4.02 15.75 12.88
CA ARG A 328 -2.58 15.80 13.13
C ARG A 328 -2.06 17.22 12.99
N VAL A 329 -1.48 17.74 14.06
CA VAL A 329 -0.75 19.01 14.05
C VAL A 329 0.69 18.74 13.59
N LYS A 330 1.12 19.42 12.53
CA LYS A 330 2.50 19.33 12.04
C LYS A 330 3.47 19.95 13.07
N PRO A 331 4.65 19.33 13.31
CA PRO A 331 5.73 19.99 14.03
C PRO A 331 6.19 21.27 13.30
N GLU A 332 6.26 22.38 14.02
CA GLU A 332 6.73 23.67 13.52
C GLU A 332 7.92 24.11 14.36
N GLN A 333 8.98 24.58 13.70
CA GLN A 333 10.20 25.06 14.36
C GLN A 333 10.18 26.59 14.59
N ASP A 334 9.23 27.30 13.98
CA ASP A 334 9.08 28.76 14.09
C ASP A 334 8.22 29.16 15.30
N GLU A 335 8.59 30.27 15.96
CA GLU A 335 7.80 30.90 17.02
C GLU A 335 6.48 31.54 16.52
N ASN A 336 6.31 31.68 15.19
CA ASN A 336 5.17 32.36 14.58
C ASN A 336 3.93 31.45 14.40
N CYS A 337 3.52 30.80 15.50
CA CYS A 337 2.38 29.88 15.54
C CYS A 337 1.16 30.47 16.28
N PHE A 338 -0.05 30.14 15.84
CA PHE A 338 -1.25 30.46 16.61
C PHE A 338 -1.39 29.50 17.79
N LYS A 339 -2.05 29.97 18.85
CA LYS A 339 -2.27 29.13 20.04
C LYS A 339 -3.26 28.02 19.71
N HIS A 340 -2.92 26.80 20.09
CA HIS A 340 -3.81 25.65 20.05
C HIS A 340 -3.66 24.83 21.34
N GLN A 341 -4.72 24.15 21.74
CA GLN A 341 -4.79 23.32 22.94
C GLN A 341 -5.44 21.99 22.60
N LEU A 342 -4.87 20.91 23.14
CA LEU A 342 -5.33 19.53 22.96
C LEU A 342 -5.93 19.03 24.27
N PHE A 343 -7.06 18.33 24.20
CA PHE A 343 -7.73 17.72 25.33
C PHE A 343 -8.00 16.25 25.03
N ALA A 344 -7.69 15.38 25.99
CA ALA A 344 -7.85 13.94 25.86
C ALA A 344 -9.34 13.54 25.91
N SER A 345 -9.64 12.32 25.48
CA SER A 345 -11.00 11.78 25.47
C SER A 345 -11.63 11.66 26.86
N THR A 346 -10.85 11.61 27.93
CA THR A 346 -11.34 11.61 29.33
C THR A 346 -12.10 12.88 29.70
N ASP A 347 -11.89 13.97 28.96
CA ASP A 347 -12.52 15.26 29.21
C ASP A 347 -13.84 15.44 28.41
N SER A 348 -14.24 14.44 27.61
CA SER A 348 -15.42 14.49 26.75
C SER A 348 -16.40 13.36 27.02
N SER A 349 -17.70 13.66 26.96
CA SER A 349 -18.76 12.66 27.15
C SER A 349 -18.96 11.75 25.93
N ASP A 350 -18.40 12.09 24.77
CA ASP A 350 -18.56 11.34 23.51
C ASP A 350 -17.35 10.47 23.15
N GLY A 351 -16.32 10.44 23.99
CA GLY A 351 -15.09 9.68 23.77
C GLY A 351 -14.15 10.27 22.72
N LYS A 352 -14.46 11.44 22.14
CA LYS A 352 -13.62 12.13 21.15
C LYS A 352 -12.59 13.02 21.81
N GLU A 353 -11.41 13.07 21.22
CA GLU A 353 -10.36 14.02 21.58
C GLU A 353 -10.67 15.40 20.96
N GLN A 354 -10.29 16.47 21.66
CA GLN A 354 -10.66 17.84 21.27
C GLN A 354 -9.44 18.69 20.97
N ILE A 355 -9.57 19.54 19.95
CA ILE A 355 -8.62 20.60 19.66
C ILE A 355 -9.32 21.95 19.68
N ILE A 356 -8.72 22.90 20.40
CA ILE A 356 -9.14 24.30 20.41
C ILE A 356 -8.06 25.12 19.72
N ILE A 357 -8.44 25.86 18.68
CA ILE A 357 -7.55 26.83 18.02
C ILE A 357 -8.03 28.25 18.32
N THR A 358 -7.09 29.15 18.62
CA THR A 358 -7.37 30.55 18.96
C THR A 358 -7.06 31.46 17.79
N GLU A 359 -8.02 32.31 17.42
CA GLU A 359 -7.85 33.31 16.37
C GLU A 359 -6.76 34.32 16.73
N PRO A 360 -5.74 34.50 15.86
CA PRO A 360 -4.69 35.47 16.13
C PRO A 360 -5.23 36.90 16.03
N LEU A 361 -4.91 37.73 17.02
CA LEU A 361 -5.26 39.15 17.03
C LEU A 361 -4.33 39.90 16.05
N LEU A 362 -4.74 39.99 14.78
CA LEU A 362 -4.08 40.86 13.81
C LEU A 362 -4.43 42.32 14.16
N SER A 363 -3.45 43.07 14.65
CA SER A 363 -3.59 44.43 15.17
C SER A 363 -3.85 45.46 14.07
N GLN A 364 -5.04 45.50 13.45
CA GLN A 364 -5.43 46.55 12.48
C GLN A 364 -6.95 46.86 12.44
N GLN A 365 -7.63 46.99 13.58
CA GLN A 365 -8.93 47.69 13.61
C GLN A 365 -8.86 48.94 14.49
N PRO A 366 -9.28 50.13 13.99
CA PRO A 366 -9.37 51.31 14.83
C PRO A 366 -10.41 51.10 15.94
N PRO A 367 -10.14 51.58 17.17
CA PRO A 367 -10.98 51.32 18.33
C PRO A 367 -12.24 52.19 18.28
N HIS A 368 -13.28 51.74 17.57
CA HIS A 368 -14.60 52.40 17.60
C HIS A 368 -15.59 51.73 18.57
N THR A 369 -15.14 50.81 19.41
CA THR A 369 -15.96 50.17 20.45
C THR A 369 -15.18 50.00 21.76
N PHE A 370 -15.79 50.40 22.89
CA PHE A 370 -15.24 50.38 24.25
C PHE A 370 -14.99 48.99 24.86
N SER A 371 -15.03 47.92 24.07
CA SER A 371 -14.74 46.54 24.48
C SER A 371 -13.45 46.04 23.83
N LYS A 372 -12.43 45.68 24.62
CA LYS A 372 -11.24 44.99 24.11
C LYS A 372 -11.67 43.73 23.33
N PRO A 373 -11.26 43.54 22.07
CA PRO A 373 -11.62 42.33 21.33
C PRO A 373 -10.95 41.12 21.97
N ALA A 374 -11.75 40.21 22.53
CA ALA A 374 -11.26 38.93 23.02
C ALA A 374 -10.99 38.01 21.82
N PRO A 375 -9.87 37.26 21.80
CA PRO A 375 -9.59 36.33 20.72
C PRO A 375 -10.65 35.22 20.71
N LYS A 376 -11.15 34.89 19.53
CA LYS A 376 -12.19 33.88 19.35
C LYS A 376 -11.58 32.48 19.34
N ASN A 377 -12.15 31.58 20.13
CA ASN A 377 -11.74 30.17 20.20
C ASN A 377 -12.66 29.30 19.34
N TYR A 378 -12.09 28.42 18.54
CA TYR A 378 -12.81 27.43 17.74
C TYR A 378 -12.51 26.03 18.27
N LYS A 379 -13.57 25.32 18.66
CA LYS A 379 -13.50 23.97 19.25
C LYS A 379 -13.90 22.91 18.22
N PHE A 380 -13.10 21.86 18.11
CA PHE A 380 -13.33 20.72 17.22
C PHE A 380 -13.12 19.40 17.98
N GLY A 381 -13.87 18.36 17.61
CA GLY A 381 -13.77 17.02 18.21
C GLY A 381 -13.58 15.94 17.13
N PHE A 382 -12.62 15.04 17.37
CA PHE A 382 -12.18 13.99 16.44
C PHE A 382 -11.93 12.67 17.16
N ASP A 383 -11.90 11.55 16.44
CA ASP A 383 -11.64 10.24 17.05
C ASP A 383 -10.26 10.18 17.71
N LYS A 384 -9.29 10.91 17.16
CA LYS A 384 -7.96 11.11 17.74
C LYS A 384 -7.37 12.45 17.31
N VAL A 385 -6.58 13.09 18.16
CA VAL A 385 -5.85 14.32 17.89
C VAL A 385 -4.38 14.18 18.29
N PHE A 386 -3.50 14.15 17.30
CA PHE A 386 -2.06 14.08 17.46
C PHE A 386 -1.45 15.49 17.48
N GLY A 387 -0.66 15.77 18.52
CA GLY A 387 0.05 17.03 18.69
C GLY A 387 1.33 17.11 17.88
N MET A 388 2.06 18.22 18.06
CA MET A 388 3.32 18.49 17.34
C MET A 388 4.43 17.48 17.68
N ASP A 389 4.39 16.88 18.86
CA ASP A 389 5.40 15.91 19.31
C ASP A 389 5.10 14.48 18.85
N SER A 390 3.92 14.24 18.28
CA SER A 390 3.49 12.89 17.90
C SER A 390 4.23 12.36 16.67
N THR A 391 4.81 11.18 16.81
CA THR A 391 5.61 10.53 15.76
C THR A 391 4.74 9.71 14.81
N ASN A 392 5.25 9.42 13.60
CA ASN A 392 4.55 8.52 12.68
C ASN A 392 4.38 7.10 13.26
N SER A 393 5.24 6.68 14.19
CA SER A 393 5.14 5.36 14.83
C SER A 393 3.91 5.29 15.73
N GLU A 394 3.76 6.25 16.65
CA GLU A 394 2.61 6.34 17.55
C GLU A 394 1.30 6.48 16.79
N ILE A 395 1.31 7.26 15.70
CA ILE A 395 0.16 7.40 14.82
C ILE A 395 -0.17 6.06 14.15
N PHE A 396 0.84 5.31 13.69
CA PHE A 396 0.63 4.03 13.04
C PHE A 396 0.08 2.96 13.97
N ASP A 397 0.44 2.97 15.26
CA ASP A 397 -0.08 2.01 16.24
C ASP A 397 -1.61 2.06 16.31
N GLU A 398 -2.21 3.25 16.21
CA GLU A 398 -3.67 3.45 16.15
C GLU A 398 -4.29 2.98 14.82
N ILE A 399 -3.54 3.05 13.72
CA ILE A 399 -3.99 2.64 12.37
C ILE A 399 -3.82 1.14 12.15
N SER A 400 -2.90 0.48 12.86
CA SER A 400 -2.51 -0.92 12.65
C SER A 400 -3.71 -1.89 12.58
N GLN A 401 -4.77 -1.60 13.34
CA GLN A 401 -6.03 -2.36 13.35
C GLN A 401 -6.82 -2.27 12.03
N LEU A 402 -6.72 -1.17 11.31
CA LEU A 402 -7.30 -1.01 9.97
C LEU A 402 -6.52 -1.84 8.96
N VAL A 403 -5.19 -1.87 9.05
CA VAL A 403 -4.36 -2.75 8.20
C VAL A 403 -4.71 -4.22 8.46
N GLN A 404 -4.91 -4.62 9.72
CA GLN A 404 -5.42 -5.95 10.05
C GLN A 404 -6.81 -6.23 9.45
N SER A 405 -7.69 -5.23 9.39
CA SER A 405 -9.00 -5.39 8.75
C SER A 405 -8.85 -5.68 7.24
N ALA A 406 -7.87 -5.07 6.58
CA ALA A 406 -7.58 -5.39 5.18
C ALA A 406 -7.09 -6.85 5.03
N LEU A 407 -6.23 -7.33 5.92
CA LEU A 407 -5.80 -8.73 5.94
C LEU A 407 -6.95 -9.71 6.23
N ASP A 408 -7.93 -9.29 7.02
CA ASP A 408 -9.13 -10.07 7.34
C ASP A 408 -10.17 -10.07 6.18
N GLY A 409 -9.87 -9.42 5.05
CA GLY A 409 -10.70 -9.44 3.84
C GLY A 409 -11.65 -8.25 3.70
N TYR A 410 -11.45 -7.17 4.44
CA TYR A 410 -12.27 -5.96 4.33
C TYR A 410 -11.64 -4.90 3.40
N ASN A 411 -12.48 -4.05 2.84
CA ASN A 411 -12.02 -2.84 2.14
C ASN A 411 -11.67 -1.76 3.16
N VAL A 412 -10.48 -1.20 3.02
CA VAL A 412 -9.94 -0.18 3.91
C VAL A 412 -9.41 0.98 3.08
N CYS A 413 -9.77 2.20 3.47
CA CYS A 413 -9.32 3.41 2.80
C CYS A 413 -8.76 4.40 3.82
N ILE A 414 -7.51 4.79 3.65
CA ILE A 414 -6.84 5.78 4.50
C ILE A 414 -6.40 6.92 3.61
N PHE A 415 -6.88 8.14 3.87
CA PHE A 415 -6.51 9.30 3.08
C PHE A 415 -6.09 10.49 3.92
N ALA A 416 -5.06 11.20 3.46
CA ALA A 416 -4.59 12.43 4.08
C ALA A 416 -5.14 13.66 3.38
N TYR A 417 -5.72 14.58 4.15
CA TYR A 417 -6.36 15.81 3.70
C TYR A 417 -5.77 17.03 4.44
N GLY A 418 -5.71 18.17 3.75
CA GLY A 418 -5.24 19.44 4.29
C GLY A 418 -4.53 20.29 3.24
N GLN A 419 -4.20 21.53 3.58
CA GLN A 419 -3.50 22.43 2.68
C GLN A 419 -2.09 21.94 2.30
N THR A 420 -1.52 22.49 1.24
CA THR A 420 -0.10 22.32 0.93
C THR A 420 0.78 22.75 2.11
N GLY A 421 1.82 21.95 2.38
CA GLY A 421 2.75 22.19 3.49
C GLY A 421 2.29 21.73 4.87
N SER A 422 1.07 21.19 5.03
CA SER A 422 0.58 20.70 6.33
C SER A 422 1.09 19.32 6.75
N GLY A 423 1.88 18.63 5.92
CA GLY A 423 2.50 17.35 6.27
C GLY A 423 1.77 16.09 5.81
N LYS A 424 0.86 16.18 4.82
CA LYS A 424 0.16 15.02 4.22
C LYS A 424 1.14 13.96 3.68
N THR A 425 2.01 14.35 2.75
CA THR A 425 3.02 13.47 2.15
C THR A 425 4.01 12.93 3.17
N PHE A 426 4.38 13.72 4.20
CA PHE A 426 5.21 13.24 5.31
C PHE A 426 4.50 12.15 6.13
N THR A 427 3.19 12.30 6.36
CA THR A 427 2.38 11.28 7.04
C THR A 427 2.30 10.02 6.20
N MET A 428 1.95 10.13 4.91
CA MET A 428 1.67 8.96 4.07
C MET A 428 2.92 8.28 3.52
N SER A 429 3.82 9.05 2.91
CA SER A 429 4.82 8.55 1.96
C SER A 429 6.26 8.88 2.36
N SER A 430 6.51 9.31 3.61
CA SER A 430 7.87 9.46 4.12
C SER A 430 8.61 8.13 4.00
N ALA A 431 9.85 8.17 3.48
CA ALA A 431 10.53 7.02 2.89
C ALA A 431 10.74 5.84 3.87
N THR A 432 10.96 6.12 5.14
CA THR A 432 11.26 5.10 6.16
C THR A 432 10.22 5.01 7.26
N ASP A 433 9.53 6.10 7.57
CA ASP A 433 8.62 6.16 8.71
C ASP A 433 7.17 6.52 8.35
N GLY A 434 6.82 6.69 7.07
CA GLY A 434 5.45 6.99 6.64
C GLY A 434 4.46 5.85 6.88
N ILE A 435 3.17 6.14 6.80
CA ILE A 435 2.11 5.14 6.94
C ILE A 435 2.20 4.05 5.87
N ILE A 436 2.56 4.37 4.62
CA ILE A 436 2.65 3.37 3.53
C ILE A 436 3.74 2.33 3.82
N PRO A 437 5.03 2.69 4.05
CA PRO A 437 6.05 1.70 4.41
C PRO A 437 5.70 0.86 5.64
N ARG A 438 5.13 1.48 6.68
CA ARG A 438 4.74 0.77 7.91
C ARG A 438 3.58 -0.20 7.69
N ALA A 439 2.57 0.19 6.91
CA ALA A 439 1.45 -0.68 6.57
C ALA A 439 1.92 -1.92 5.83
N VAL A 440 2.82 -1.75 4.88
CA VAL A 440 3.41 -2.86 4.09
C VAL A 440 4.23 -3.79 4.98
N ASP A 441 5.07 -3.25 5.87
CA ASP A 441 5.85 -4.06 6.80
C ASP A 441 4.94 -4.90 7.72
N LEU A 442 3.90 -4.28 8.28
CA LEU A 442 2.90 -4.99 9.08
C LEU A 442 2.15 -6.06 8.28
N ILE A 443 1.79 -5.78 7.02
CA ILE A 443 1.16 -6.78 6.12
C ILE A 443 2.07 -7.99 5.95
N PHE A 444 3.36 -7.79 5.66
CA PHE A 444 4.30 -8.89 5.50
C PHE A 444 4.54 -9.66 6.79
N GLN A 445 4.67 -8.95 7.91
CA GLN A 445 4.81 -9.58 9.23
C GLN A 445 3.62 -10.50 9.53
N ARG A 446 2.40 -10.00 9.36
CA ARG A 446 1.17 -10.76 9.63
C ARG A 446 0.96 -11.89 8.62
N SER A 447 1.26 -11.67 7.35
CA SER A 447 1.22 -12.71 6.31
C SER A 447 2.16 -13.87 6.63
N ARG A 448 3.40 -13.59 7.08
CA ARG A 448 4.35 -14.62 7.53
C ARG A 448 3.83 -15.39 8.73
N SER A 449 3.32 -14.72 9.76
CA SER A 449 2.75 -15.39 10.94
C SER A 449 1.49 -16.21 10.60
N ALA A 450 0.73 -15.83 9.58
CA ALA A 450 -0.47 -16.55 9.18
C ALA A 450 -0.16 -17.86 8.41
N LYS A 451 1.04 -18.01 7.83
CA LYS A 451 1.47 -19.24 7.14
C LYS A 451 1.45 -20.46 8.04
N ASP A 452 1.82 -20.31 9.32
CA ASP A 452 1.77 -21.41 10.30
C ASP A 452 0.33 -21.97 10.45
N ASN A 453 -0.66 -21.10 10.26
CA ASN A 453 -2.09 -21.41 10.30
C ASN A 453 -2.66 -21.84 8.93
N GLY A 454 -1.82 -22.04 7.92
CA GLY A 454 -2.21 -22.52 6.59
C GLY A 454 -2.62 -21.43 5.60
N TRP A 455 -2.47 -20.14 5.95
CA TRP A 455 -2.78 -19.03 5.06
C TRP A 455 -1.62 -18.69 4.13
N GLU A 456 -1.90 -18.60 2.85
CA GLU A 456 -0.99 -18.12 1.83
C GLU A 456 -1.56 -16.83 1.22
N PHE A 457 -0.79 -15.74 1.28
CA PHE A 457 -1.21 -14.45 0.75
C PHE A 457 -0.46 -14.11 -0.53
N SER A 458 -1.20 -13.74 -1.57
CA SER A 458 -0.71 -13.03 -2.75
C SER A 458 -0.97 -11.53 -2.55
N ILE A 459 0.10 -10.75 -2.50
CA ILE A 459 0.08 -9.31 -2.24
C ILE A 459 0.48 -8.60 -3.52
N THR A 460 -0.40 -7.73 -4.03
CA THR A 460 -0.13 -6.95 -5.24
C THR A 460 -0.39 -5.47 -4.99
N GLY A 461 0.37 -4.62 -5.69
CA GLY A 461 0.29 -3.17 -5.58
C GLY A 461 0.02 -2.50 -6.92
N GLN A 462 -0.70 -1.38 -6.88
CA GLN A 462 -0.91 -0.44 -7.97
C GLN A 462 -0.67 0.98 -7.46
N PHE A 463 0.05 1.81 -8.20
CA PHE A 463 0.26 3.21 -7.82
C PHE A 463 -0.14 4.15 -8.96
N LEU A 464 -1.14 5.00 -8.72
CA LEU A 464 -1.60 5.99 -9.68
C LEU A 464 -1.58 7.41 -9.10
N GLU A 465 -1.68 8.38 -10.01
CA GLU A 465 -2.10 9.73 -9.69
C GLU A 465 -3.38 10.11 -10.43
N ILE A 466 -4.19 10.97 -9.81
CA ILE A 466 -5.26 11.70 -10.47
C ILE A 466 -4.81 13.14 -10.61
N TYR A 467 -4.58 13.57 -11.84
CA TYR A 467 -4.16 14.92 -12.19
C TYR A 467 -5.05 15.46 -13.30
N ASN A 468 -5.66 16.63 -13.07
CA ASN A 468 -6.60 17.25 -14.01
C ASN A 468 -7.76 16.32 -14.46
N GLU A 469 -8.28 15.50 -13.53
CA GLU A 469 -9.29 14.44 -13.80
C GLU A 469 -8.85 13.32 -14.79
N ASN A 470 -7.55 13.24 -15.10
CA ASN A 470 -6.95 12.10 -15.77
C ASN A 470 -6.27 11.20 -14.75
N ILE A 471 -6.34 9.89 -14.99
CA ILE A 471 -5.65 8.86 -14.18
C ILE A 471 -4.36 8.54 -14.90
N ASN A 472 -3.22 8.65 -14.21
CA ASN A 472 -1.91 8.29 -14.75
C ASN A 472 -1.27 7.20 -13.90
N ASP A 473 -0.75 6.16 -14.52
CA ASP A 473 0.00 5.10 -13.85
C ASP A 473 1.41 5.58 -13.48
N LEU A 474 1.73 5.59 -12.18
CA LEU A 474 3.02 6.04 -11.66
C LEU A 474 4.12 4.97 -11.67
N MET A 475 3.78 3.71 -11.94
CA MET A 475 4.73 2.59 -11.89
C MET A 475 5.34 2.24 -13.24
N THR A 476 4.89 2.87 -14.32
CA THR A 476 5.36 2.55 -15.67
C THR A 476 6.77 3.09 -15.95
N GLU A 477 7.66 2.24 -16.47
CA GLU A 477 9.05 2.60 -16.83
C GLU A 477 9.14 3.73 -17.88
N SER A 478 8.13 3.82 -18.75
CA SER A 478 8.00 4.84 -19.80
C SER A 478 6.93 5.90 -19.48
N TYR A 479 6.84 6.32 -18.22
CA TYR A 479 5.82 7.25 -17.72
C TYR A 479 5.53 8.44 -18.67
N LEU A 480 6.56 9.17 -19.11
CA LEU A 480 6.39 10.34 -19.98
C LEU A 480 5.81 10.01 -21.36
N ARG A 481 6.08 8.82 -21.91
CA ARG A 481 5.54 8.38 -23.21
C ARG A 481 4.10 7.87 -23.09
N ASN A 482 3.70 7.42 -21.90
CA ASN A 482 2.42 6.75 -21.67
C ASN A 482 1.34 7.66 -21.08
N LEU A 483 1.69 8.88 -20.64
CA LEU A 483 0.76 9.88 -20.09
C LEU A 483 -0.50 10.12 -20.94
N ASP A 484 -0.37 10.13 -22.27
CA ASP A 484 -1.49 10.41 -23.19
C ASP A 484 -1.86 9.20 -24.08
N ALA A 485 -1.05 8.13 -24.06
CA ALA A 485 -1.22 6.99 -24.96
C ALA A 485 -2.23 5.95 -24.44
N VAL A 486 -2.35 5.80 -23.11
CA VAL A 486 -3.22 4.81 -22.47
C VAL A 486 -4.28 5.52 -21.64
N LYS A 487 -5.56 5.26 -21.94
CA LYS A 487 -6.68 5.80 -21.16
C LYS A 487 -7.12 4.78 -20.11
N HIS A 488 -6.91 5.13 -18.86
CA HIS A 488 -7.33 4.32 -17.72
C HIS A 488 -8.80 4.61 -17.33
N GLU A 489 -9.62 3.57 -17.22
CA GLU A 489 -11.03 3.67 -16.86
C GLU A 489 -11.32 3.00 -15.51
N ILE A 490 -12.18 3.63 -14.71
CA ILE A 490 -12.63 3.11 -13.41
C ILE A 490 -13.79 2.14 -13.65
N LYS A 491 -13.63 0.89 -13.23
CA LYS A 491 -14.64 -0.17 -13.27
C LYS A 491 -15.07 -0.54 -11.86
N HIS A 492 -16.38 -0.68 -11.67
CA HIS A 492 -16.99 -1.10 -10.42
C HIS A 492 -17.59 -2.49 -10.60
N ASP A 493 -17.26 -3.38 -9.68
CA ASP A 493 -17.93 -4.66 -9.54
C ASP A 493 -18.98 -4.54 -8.44
N GLU A 494 -20.26 -4.66 -8.81
CA GLU A 494 -21.38 -4.58 -7.87
C GLU A 494 -21.49 -5.81 -6.96
N ALA A 495 -21.05 -6.98 -7.41
CA ALA A 495 -21.12 -8.22 -6.65
C ALA A 495 -20.07 -8.24 -5.54
N THR A 496 -18.83 -7.88 -5.86
CA THR A 496 -17.75 -7.81 -4.86
C THR A 496 -17.67 -6.47 -4.15
N ARG A 497 -18.43 -5.46 -4.61
CA ARG A 497 -18.33 -4.05 -4.16
C ARG A 497 -16.89 -3.55 -4.17
N THR A 498 -16.16 -3.86 -5.24
CA THR A 498 -14.79 -3.40 -5.39
C THR A 498 -14.60 -2.55 -6.65
N THR A 499 -13.60 -1.67 -6.58
CA THR A 499 -13.18 -0.84 -7.71
C THR A 499 -11.90 -1.40 -8.31
N THR A 500 -11.80 -1.41 -9.64
CA THR A 500 -10.61 -1.72 -10.42
C THR A 500 -10.39 -0.65 -11.48
N ILE A 501 -9.16 -0.54 -11.98
CA ILE A 501 -8.80 0.41 -13.03
C ILE A 501 -8.18 -0.36 -14.19
N THR A 502 -8.60 -0.07 -15.41
CA THR A 502 -8.09 -0.76 -16.60
C THR A 502 -6.65 -0.38 -16.90
N ASP A 503 -5.90 -1.35 -17.45
CA ASP A 503 -4.57 -1.15 -18.02
C ASP A 503 -3.54 -0.57 -17.04
N MET A 504 -3.77 -0.70 -15.73
CA MET A 504 -2.83 -0.33 -14.69
C MET A 504 -1.77 -1.39 -14.51
N THR A 505 -0.51 -0.96 -14.43
CA THR A 505 0.61 -1.80 -14.03
C THR A 505 0.33 -2.36 -12.63
N THR A 506 0.37 -3.68 -12.50
CA THR A 506 0.19 -4.38 -11.22
C THR A 506 1.46 -5.13 -10.91
N VAL A 507 2.03 -4.88 -9.73
CA VAL A 507 3.29 -5.50 -9.32
C VAL A 507 3.07 -6.38 -8.10
N ALA A 508 3.67 -7.56 -8.08
CA ALA A 508 3.73 -8.37 -6.86
C ALA A 508 4.65 -7.68 -5.86
N LEU A 509 4.18 -7.54 -4.60
CA LEU A 509 4.97 -6.96 -3.52
C LEU A 509 5.54 -8.12 -2.69
N GLU A 510 6.86 -8.27 -2.67
CA GLU A 510 7.52 -9.40 -2.00
C GLU A 510 8.28 -8.99 -0.74
N ASN A 511 8.79 -7.75 -0.70
CA ASN A 511 9.56 -7.22 0.41
C ASN A 511 9.39 -5.70 0.56
N GLN A 512 9.85 -5.16 1.70
CA GLN A 512 9.71 -3.75 2.05
C GLN A 512 10.57 -2.86 1.13
N GLU A 513 11.74 -3.33 0.73
CA GLU A 513 12.69 -2.63 -0.13
C GLU A 513 12.09 -2.33 -1.51
N GLN A 514 11.38 -3.31 -2.09
CA GLN A 514 10.68 -3.15 -3.36
C GLN A 514 9.60 -2.06 -3.28
N VAL A 515 8.86 -2.00 -2.17
CA VAL A 515 7.86 -0.93 -1.95
C VAL A 515 8.53 0.43 -1.79
N ALA A 516 9.64 0.51 -1.08
CA ALA A 516 10.43 1.74 -0.99
C ALA A 516 10.93 2.20 -2.37
N GLN A 517 11.36 1.26 -3.23
CA GLN A 517 11.74 1.55 -4.61
C GLN A 517 10.56 2.02 -5.47
N ILE A 518 9.38 1.39 -5.35
CA ILE A 518 8.14 1.81 -6.03
C ILE A 518 7.77 3.24 -5.60
N LEU A 519 7.77 3.53 -4.30
CA LEU A 519 7.51 4.87 -3.78
C LEU A 519 8.51 5.90 -4.32
N LYS A 520 9.81 5.56 -4.36
CA LYS A 520 10.86 6.43 -4.90
C LYS A 520 10.67 6.68 -6.40
N SER A 521 10.38 5.64 -7.17
CA SER A 521 10.13 5.72 -8.62
C SER A 521 8.89 6.54 -8.94
N ALA A 522 7.78 6.28 -8.25
CA ALA A 522 6.55 7.02 -8.40
C ALA A 522 6.71 8.50 -8.03
N ASN A 523 7.41 8.81 -6.93
CA ASN A 523 7.73 10.19 -6.57
C ASN A 523 8.64 10.87 -7.61
N LYS A 524 9.59 10.13 -8.19
CA LYS A 524 10.41 10.62 -9.32
C LYS A 524 9.53 10.92 -10.54
N ASN A 525 8.61 10.03 -10.89
CA ASN A 525 7.69 10.22 -12.02
C ASN A 525 6.77 11.43 -11.81
N ARG A 526 6.24 11.61 -10.58
CA ARG A 526 5.51 12.83 -10.21
C ARG A 526 6.37 14.10 -10.34
N ALA A 527 7.65 14.01 -9.98
CA ALA A 527 8.58 15.14 -10.05
C ALA A 527 9.04 15.45 -11.48
N THR A 528 9.36 14.46 -12.32
CA THR A 528 9.84 14.68 -13.71
C THR A 528 8.76 15.26 -14.62
N ALA A 529 7.50 14.96 -14.32
CA ALA A 529 6.33 15.56 -14.97
C ALA A 529 6.07 17.01 -14.52
N SER A 530 6.89 17.52 -13.60
CA SER A 530 6.95 18.91 -13.17
C SER A 530 8.04 19.62 -13.96
N THR A 531 7.69 20.34 -15.02
CA THR A 531 8.60 21.38 -15.56
C THR A 531 8.92 22.40 -14.45
N ASN A 532 10.11 23.03 -14.50
CA ASN A 532 10.76 23.94 -13.51
C ASN A 532 9.90 25.06 -12.86
N ALA A 533 8.59 25.13 -13.11
CA ALA A 533 7.66 26.13 -12.61
C ALA A 533 6.43 25.57 -11.86
N ASN A 534 6.26 24.25 -11.68
CA ASN A 534 5.09 23.66 -11.02
C ASN A 534 5.47 22.63 -9.95
N HIS A 535 5.14 22.87 -8.68
CA HIS A 535 5.23 21.85 -7.64
C HIS A 535 4.05 20.86 -7.81
N ARG A 536 4.17 19.82 -8.65
CA ARG A 536 3.05 18.91 -9.02
C ARG A 536 2.54 18.05 -7.86
N SER A 537 3.37 17.77 -6.86
CA SER A 537 2.99 16.90 -5.73
C SER A 537 1.90 17.48 -4.83
N SER A 538 1.74 18.81 -4.79
CA SER A 538 0.62 19.48 -4.10
C SER A 538 -0.65 19.56 -4.95
N ARG A 539 -0.55 19.22 -6.24
CA ARG A 539 -1.57 19.47 -7.27
C ARG A 539 -2.13 18.21 -7.91
N SER A 540 -1.68 17.02 -7.51
CA SER A 540 -2.27 15.74 -7.90
C SER A 540 -2.58 14.90 -6.67
N HIS A 541 -3.65 14.10 -6.75
CA HIS A 541 -3.94 13.07 -5.74
C HIS A 541 -3.12 11.84 -6.07
N SER A 542 -2.51 11.22 -5.08
CA SER A 542 -1.76 9.97 -5.25
C SER A 542 -2.43 8.85 -4.48
N ILE A 543 -2.60 7.70 -5.13
CA ILE A 543 -3.35 6.56 -4.60
C ILE A 543 -2.50 5.31 -4.77
N PHE A 544 -2.05 4.75 -3.66
CA PHE A 544 -1.43 3.44 -3.62
C PHE A 544 -2.46 2.40 -3.19
N MET A 545 -2.81 1.50 -4.10
CA MET A 545 -3.80 0.44 -3.87
C MET A 545 -3.07 -0.88 -3.67
N ILE A 546 -3.31 -1.51 -2.53
CA ILE A 546 -2.75 -2.82 -2.19
C ILE A 546 -3.90 -3.82 -2.15
N GLN A 547 -3.77 -4.91 -2.91
CA GLN A 547 -4.71 -6.01 -2.88
C GLN A 547 -4.10 -7.21 -2.17
N LEU A 548 -4.86 -7.75 -1.21
CA LEU A 548 -4.49 -8.83 -0.31
C LEU A 548 -5.39 -10.04 -0.59
N ASN A 549 -4.90 -11.00 -1.36
CA ASN A 549 -5.62 -12.21 -1.67
C ASN A 549 -5.08 -13.34 -0.79
N GLY A 550 -5.82 -13.74 0.24
CA GLY A 550 -5.45 -14.85 1.12
C GLY A 550 -6.20 -16.12 0.75
N TYR A 551 -5.51 -17.25 0.71
CA TYR A 551 -6.08 -18.58 0.57
C TYR A 551 -5.60 -19.47 1.71
N ASN A 552 -6.50 -20.17 2.39
CA ASN A 552 -6.14 -21.12 3.42
C ASN A 552 -6.16 -22.54 2.85
N ALA A 553 -4.98 -23.14 2.69
CA ALA A 553 -4.84 -24.48 2.11
C ALA A 553 -5.43 -25.59 3.00
N LYS A 554 -5.59 -25.36 4.31
CA LYS A 554 -6.15 -26.33 5.25
C LYS A 554 -7.68 -26.32 5.26
N THR A 555 -8.31 -25.18 4.93
CA THR A 555 -9.76 -24.98 5.07
C THR A 555 -10.47 -24.76 3.74
N GLY A 556 -9.73 -24.39 2.69
CA GLY A 556 -10.27 -23.97 1.40
C GLY A 556 -10.86 -22.55 1.40
N GLU A 557 -10.72 -21.79 2.49
CA GLU A 557 -11.24 -20.42 2.60
C GLU A 557 -10.41 -19.43 1.78
N SER A 558 -11.08 -18.54 1.05
CA SER A 558 -10.45 -17.44 0.31
C SER A 558 -10.94 -16.10 0.85
N ILE A 559 -10.03 -15.16 1.05
CA ILE A 559 -10.32 -13.79 1.47
C ILE A 559 -9.68 -12.79 0.51
N ASN A 560 -10.39 -11.69 0.23
CA ASN A 560 -9.93 -10.62 -0.66
C ASN A 560 -10.07 -9.28 0.04
N GLY A 561 -8.95 -8.73 0.49
CA GLY A 561 -8.88 -7.41 1.11
C GLY A 561 -8.28 -6.37 0.16
N LYS A 562 -8.71 -5.12 0.34
CA LYS A 562 -8.12 -3.97 -0.37
C LYS A 562 -7.75 -2.88 0.62
N LEU A 563 -6.52 -2.38 0.52
CA LEU A 563 -6.04 -1.24 1.29
C LEU A 563 -5.68 -0.10 0.33
N ASN A 564 -6.46 0.97 0.37
CA ASN A 564 -6.24 2.19 -0.42
C ASN A 564 -5.57 3.25 0.47
N LEU A 565 -4.35 3.65 0.12
CA LEU A 565 -3.56 4.65 0.83
C LEU A 565 -3.41 5.89 -0.06
N ILE A 566 -3.98 7.01 0.38
CA ILE A 566 -4.20 8.18 -0.48
C ILE A 566 -3.57 9.43 0.11
N ASP A 567 -2.78 10.13 -0.69
CA ASP A 567 -2.27 11.47 -0.42
C ASP A 567 -3.04 12.46 -1.33
N LEU A 568 -4.00 13.19 -0.76
CA LEU A 568 -4.80 14.13 -1.53
C LEU A 568 -4.00 15.40 -1.87
N ALA A 569 -4.39 16.08 -2.94
CA ALA A 569 -3.90 17.41 -3.28
C ALA A 569 -4.21 18.44 -2.17
N GLY A 570 -3.55 19.60 -2.23
CA GLY A 570 -3.78 20.70 -1.30
C GLY A 570 -5.22 21.23 -1.34
N SER A 571 -5.80 21.49 -0.17
CA SER A 571 -7.17 22.00 -0.03
C SER A 571 -7.31 23.53 -0.11
N GLU A 572 -6.20 24.26 -0.31
CA GLU A 572 -6.17 25.71 -0.34
C GLU A 572 -7.00 26.32 -1.49
N ARG A 573 -7.65 27.46 -1.22
CA ARG A 573 -8.55 28.12 -2.19
C ARG A 573 -7.81 29.01 -3.18
N ILE A 574 -8.36 29.07 -4.39
CA ILE A 574 -7.83 29.81 -5.55
C ILE A 574 -7.79 31.33 -5.33
N SER A 575 -8.62 31.88 -4.44
CA SER A 575 -8.85 33.33 -4.29
C SER A 575 -7.62 34.16 -3.87
N GLN A 576 -6.46 33.52 -3.66
CA GLN A 576 -5.19 34.18 -3.34
C GLN A 576 -4.12 34.07 -4.44
N SER A 577 -4.39 33.39 -5.56
CA SER A 577 -3.40 33.21 -6.63
C SER A 577 -3.74 34.06 -7.87
N MET A 578 -2.86 35.00 -8.24
CA MET A 578 -2.96 35.80 -9.46
C MET A 578 -2.60 34.98 -10.72
N VAL A 579 -3.21 33.81 -10.87
CA VAL A 579 -2.80 32.79 -11.85
C VAL A 579 -3.79 32.75 -13.01
N THR A 580 -3.29 32.93 -14.24
CA THR A 580 -4.06 32.95 -15.50
C THR A 580 -3.74 31.72 -16.37
N GLY A 581 -4.57 31.45 -17.39
CA GLY A 581 -4.33 30.41 -18.41
C GLY A 581 -4.54 28.97 -17.94
N ASP A 582 -3.75 28.02 -18.45
CA ASP A 582 -3.92 26.58 -18.15
C ASP A 582 -3.68 26.22 -16.68
N ARG A 583 -2.91 27.04 -15.96
CA ARG A 583 -2.77 26.90 -14.49
C ARG A 583 -4.07 27.21 -13.74
N LEU A 584 -4.92 28.10 -14.27
CA LEU A 584 -6.24 28.34 -13.70
C LEU A 584 -7.13 27.09 -13.88
N LYS A 585 -7.09 26.46 -15.07
CA LYS A 585 -7.82 25.20 -15.33
C LYS A 585 -7.33 24.06 -14.42
N GLU A 586 -6.02 23.91 -14.27
CA GLU A 586 -5.39 22.96 -13.35
C GLU A 586 -5.89 23.17 -11.90
N THR A 587 -5.81 24.41 -11.41
CA THR A 587 -6.22 24.77 -10.05
C THR A 587 -7.73 24.56 -9.84
N GLN A 588 -8.55 24.83 -10.87
CA GLN A 588 -9.98 24.54 -10.87
C GLN A 588 -10.27 23.04 -10.79
N SER A 589 -9.53 22.20 -11.53
CA SER A 589 -9.72 20.75 -11.51
C SER A 589 -9.36 20.14 -10.14
N ILE A 590 -8.30 20.61 -9.48
CA ILE A 590 -7.94 20.18 -8.12
C ILE A 590 -9.04 20.52 -7.14
N ASN A 591 -9.50 21.77 -7.14
CA ASN A 591 -10.58 22.21 -6.26
C ASN A 591 -11.91 21.51 -6.60
N ARG A 592 -12.17 21.18 -7.87
CA ARG A 592 -13.35 20.41 -8.29
C ARG A 592 -13.39 19.04 -7.63
N SER A 593 -12.29 18.31 -7.64
CA SER A 593 -12.22 16.97 -7.02
C SER A 593 -12.46 16.99 -5.51
N LEU A 594 -11.84 17.93 -4.78
CA LEU A 594 -12.03 18.08 -3.33
C LEU A 594 -13.41 18.64 -2.96
N SER A 595 -13.96 19.55 -3.77
CA SER A 595 -15.33 20.06 -3.59
C SER A 595 -16.35 18.94 -3.81
N SER A 596 -16.16 18.13 -4.85
CA SER A 596 -17.00 16.95 -5.13
C SER A 596 -16.94 15.94 -3.99
N LEU A 597 -15.76 15.73 -3.39
CA LEU A 597 -15.61 14.90 -2.19
C LEU A 597 -16.44 15.48 -1.03
N GLY A 598 -16.41 16.81 -0.83
CA GLY A 598 -17.27 17.47 0.15
C GLY A 598 -18.77 17.34 -0.12
N ASP A 599 -19.19 17.35 -1.37
CA ASP A 599 -20.59 17.15 -1.76
C ASP A 599 -21.04 15.70 -1.51
N VAL A 600 -20.18 14.72 -1.81
CA VAL A 600 -20.41 13.31 -1.52
C VAL A 600 -20.55 13.09 -0.02
N ILE A 601 -19.61 13.60 0.78
CA ILE A 601 -19.66 13.50 2.25
C ILE A 601 -20.91 14.19 2.80
N THR A 602 -21.25 15.38 2.30
CA THR A 602 -22.47 16.10 2.73
C THR A 602 -23.74 15.32 2.39
N SER A 603 -23.78 14.69 1.21
CA SER A 603 -24.90 13.85 0.78
C SER A 603 -25.02 12.58 1.62
N LEU A 604 -23.89 11.97 1.98
CA LEU A 604 -23.82 10.84 2.91
C LEU A 604 -24.33 11.23 4.31
N CYS A 605 -23.88 12.36 4.87
CA CYS A 605 -24.36 12.86 6.16
C CYS A 605 -25.87 13.10 6.16
N LYS A 606 -26.40 13.65 5.06
CA LYS A 606 -27.83 13.94 4.90
C LYS A 606 -28.66 12.71 4.55
N LYS A 607 -28.03 11.54 4.34
CA LYS A 607 -28.68 10.31 3.86
C LYS A 607 -29.48 10.56 2.57
N SER A 608 -28.93 11.39 1.67
CA SER A 608 -29.56 11.69 0.38
C SER A 608 -29.72 10.42 -0.46
N GLN A 609 -30.83 10.32 -1.20
CA GLN A 609 -31.09 9.17 -2.08
C GLN A 609 -30.04 9.04 -3.21
N HIS A 610 -29.61 10.18 -3.77
CA HIS A 610 -28.56 10.23 -4.77
C HIS A 610 -27.28 10.81 -4.17
N ILE A 611 -26.17 10.08 -4.31
CA ILE A 611 -24.85 10.51 -3.89
C ILE A 611 -24.00 10.76 -5.15
N PRO A 612 -23.46 11.97 -5.36
CA PRO A 612 -22.85 12.38 -6.62
C PRO A 612 -21.40 11.87 -6.79
N TYR A 613 -21.15 10.57 -6.63
CA TYR A 613 -19.81 9.98 -6.77
C TYR A 613 -19.18 10.24 -8.14
N ARG A 614 -19.98 10.38 -9.20
CA ARG A 614 -19.50 10.59 -10.58
C ARG A 614 -19.02 12.00 -10.89
N ASN A 615 -19.15 12.96 -9.98
CA ASN A 615 -18.74 14.36 -10.22
C ASN A 615 -17.22 14.54 -10.36
N SER A 616 -16.43 13.60 -9.84
CA SER A 616 -14.98 13.55 -10.00
C SER A 616 -14.50 12.09 -10.09
N ARG A 617 -13.38 11.86 -10.80
CA ARG A 617 -12.68 10.57 -10.82
C ARG A 617 -12.25 10.12 -9.43
N LEU A 618 -11.87 11.05 -8.56
CA LEU A 618 -11.51 10.73 -7.18
C LEU A 618 -12.71 10.16 -6.43
N THR A 619 -13.84 10.86 -6.44
CA THR A 619 -15.04 10.40 -5.74
C THR A 619 -15.63 9.14 -6.34
N TYR A 620 -15.47 8.96 -7.66
CA TYR A 620 -15.93 7.74 -8.34
C TYR A 620 -15.07 6.55 -7.94
N LEU A 621 -13.73 6.70 -7.91
CA LEU A 621 -12.81 5.68 -7.42
C LEU A 621 -13.14 5.28 -5.98
N LEU A 622 -13.46 6.27 -5.13
CA LEU A 622 -13.77 6.09 -3.71
C LEU A 622 -15.20 5.64 -3.39
N GLN A 623 -16.04 5.38 -4.40
CA GLN A 623 -17.45 5.05 -4.19
C GLN A 623 -17.64 3.90 -3.18
N TYR A 624 -16.92 2.79 -3.35
CA TYR A 624 -16.98 1.65 -2.42
C TYR A 624 -16.04 1.78 -1.22
N SER A 625 -15.16 2.77 -1.20
CA SER A 625 -14.39 3.11 0.00
C SER A 625 -15.24 3.88 1.01
N LEU A 626 -16.07 4.81 0.53
CA LEU A 626 -16.94 5.71 1.30
C LEU A 626 -18.38 5.17 1.42
N GLY A 627 -18.58 3.86 1.30
CA GLY A 627 -19.89 3.22 1.35
C GLY A 627 -19.81 1.76 1.78
N GLY A 628 -20.94 1.22 2.26
CA GLY A 628 -21.05 -0.18 2.70
C GLY A 628 -20.20 -0.50 3.94
N ASP A 629 -19.59 -1.68 3.92
CA ASP A 629 -18.83 -2.27 5.04
C ASP A 629 -17.34 -1.90 5.02
N SER A 630 -16.98 -0.93 4.16
CA SER A 630 -15.63 -0.40 4.05
C SER A 630 -15.26 0.45 5.26
N LYS A 631 -14.01 0.37 5.69
CA LYS A 631 -13.45 1.12 6.81
C LYS A 631 -12.61 2.27 6.29
N THR A 632 -13.06 3.49 6.52
CA THR A 632 -12.42 4.72 6.06
C THR A 632 -11.82 5.49 7.23
N LEU A 633 -10.56 5.88 7.08
CA LEU A 633 -9.88 6.82 7.97
C LEU A 633 -9.42 8.04 7.18
N MET A 634 -9.81 9.22 7.65
CA MET A 634 -9.31 10.49 7.14
C MET A 634 -8.30 11.08 8.13
N PHE A 635 -7.07 11.33 7.67
CA PHE A 635 -6.18 12.27 8.33
C PHE A 635 -6.53 13.69 7.93
N VAL A 636 -6.74 14.58 8.90
CA VAL A 636 -6.70 16.03 8.68
C VAL A 636 -5.38 16.57 9.20
N ASN A 637 -4.47 16.85 8.28
CA ASN A 637 -3.17 17.43 8.56
C ASN A 637 -3.27 18.96 8.57
N ILE A 638 -2.89 19.58 9.69
CA ILE A 638 -2.94 21.03 9.87
C ILE A 638 -1.57 21.61 10.23
N SER A 639 -1.33 22.86 9.86
CA SER A 639 -0.17 23.64 10.27
C SER A 639 -0.58 24.66 11.32
N ALA A 640 0.28 24.86 12.33
CA ALA A 640 0.07 25.82 13.41
C ALA A 640 0.56 27.24 13.06
N LYS A 641 1.17 27.48 11.88
CA LYS A 641 1.67 28.81 11.53
C LYS A 641 0.54 29.83 11.39
N LEU A 642 0.79 31.08 11.80
CA LEU A 642 -0.20 32.17 11.74
C LEU A 642 -0.81 32.37 10.35
N GLN A 643 0.03 32.37 9.31
CA GLN A 643 -0.39 32.55 7.92
C GLN A 643 -1.34 31.45 7.40
N HIS A 644 -1.35 30.29 8.07
CA HIS A 644 -2.15 29.13 7.70
C HIS A 644 -3.47 29.03 8.48
N PHE A 645 -3.74 29.94 9.41
CA PHE A 645 -4.90 29.88 10.30
C PHE A 645 -6.23 29.66 9.56
N ASN A 646 -6.50 30.44 8.50
CA ASN A 646 -7.76 30.35 7.75
C ASN A 646 -7.93 29.00 7.04
N GLU A 647 -6.85 28.46 6.47
CA GLU A 647 -6.88 27.18 5.77
C GLU A 647 -6.92 25.99 6.74
N THR A 648 -6.23 26.09 7.89
CA THR A 648 -6.39 25.17 9.01
C THR A 648 -7.84 25.16 9.51
N LEU A 649 -8.46 26.32 9.69
CA LEU A 649 -9.85 26.44 10.11
C LEU A 649 -10.82 25.80 9.10
N ASN A 650 -10.59 26.01 7.80
CA ASN A 650 -11.36 25.35 6.74
C ASN A 650 -11.19 23.83 6.76
N SER A 651 -9.96 23.36 6.97
CA SER A 651 -9.64 21.92 7.03
C SER A 651 -10.33 21.24 8.22
N LEU A 652 -10.30 21.85 9.39
CA LEU A 652 -10.97 21.34 10.60
C LEU A 652 -12.50 21.35 10.45
N ARG A 653 -13.08 22.36 9.81
CA ARG A 653 -14.51 22.40 9.50
C ARG A 653 -14.92 21.29 8.54
N PHE A 654 -14.11 21.03 7.51
CA PHE A 654 -14.35 19.92 6.59
C PHE A 654 -14.25 18.57 7.31
N ALA A 655 -13.20 18.37 8.10
CA ALA A 655 -13.00 17.18 8.91
C ALA A 655 -14.16 16.94 9.89
N THR A 656 -14.72 17.99 10.48
CA THR A 656 -15.91 17.88 11.35
C THR A 656 -17.12 17.36 10.58
N LYS A 657 -17.32 17.77 9.33
CA LYS A 657 -18.40 17.22 8.48
C LYS A 657 -18.19 15.74 8.22
N VAL A 658 -16.97 15.33 7.88
CA VAL A 658 -16.61 13.93 7.64
C VAL A 658 -16.83 13.09 8.91
N ASN A 659 -16.39 13.58 10.07
CA ASN A 659 -16.52 12.89 11.36
C ASN A 659 -17.99 12.68 11.80
N ASN A 660 -18.91 13.51 11.31
CA ASN A 660 -20.34 13.36 11.60
C ASN A 660 -21.07 12.46 10.59
N THR A 661 -20.35 11.88 9.62
CA THR A 661 -20.91 10.97 8.63
C THR A 661 -21.01 9.57 9.22
N GLN A 662 -22.19 8.97 9.20
CA GLN A 662 -22.37 7.56 9.51
C GLN A 662 -22.76 6.82 8.23
N LEU A 663 -21.99 5.78 7.88
CA LEU A 663 -22.37 4.90 6.77
C LEU A 663 -23.56 4.05 7.20
N GLN A 664 -24.50 3.83 6.27
CA GLN A 664 -25.57 2.86 6.48
C GLN A 664 -24.96 1.46 6.34
N THR A 665 -24.69 0.80 7.47
CA THR A 665 -24.52 -0.64 7.51
C THR A 665 -25.88 -1.26 7.18
N LYS A 666 -25.91 -2.18 6.20
CA LYS A 666 -27.16 -2.87 5.82
C LYS A 666 -27.53 -3.94 6.83
#